data_AF-A0A5C5BBE1-F1
#
_entry.id   AF-A0A5C5BBE1-F1
#
_cell.length_a   1.000
_cell.length_b   1.000
_cell.length_c   1.000
_cell.angle_alpha   90.00
_cell.angle_beta   90.00
_cell.angle_gamma   90.00
#
_symmetry.space_group_name_H-M   'P 1'
#
loop_
_entity.id
_entity.type
_entity.pdbx_description
1 polymer ?
#
loop_
_entity_poly.entity_id
_entity_poly.type
_entity_poly.pdbx_seq_one_letter_code
_entity_poly.pdbx_strand_id
1 'polypeptide(L)'
;MAPRRSRAARSARSRSSSIPRSSSWPRRRTGSAATRRARRTPVRRSTRGPSPPSSPSRCSSTTRRSAPGRSSRRSRSSSRAACRRRSLRPPGRTTPCGCSSSGAGSPASTPTCPASRPSTRSSRVLACRSAPSSPSPSRRSRRRRPGRTPRPARSSRTASTSSSRATASRRSRTPSTAIPRGGVTWPGSTASTTRPASRRGAVCSCRSPPTWPTGRATRPRRAPGPAGRAPGRPPPTPPLLVGGDGVPNQIVTARPLVTVDGSSLGDQVREHLLAVLVETSRTLPALVELTFADEDRTVIGATRLKVGSQLRVQVQTNETSAPVTLVDKVEVVSLEAEIGPEGSVTVVRGYELTHRLMRHGEPAAFQKMTLADIAGKLAGACGLTVDATGASAVLEHVLQTDQSDWELLHQLADVCGLEVASRGNAVVLRAPTTASGPATAGARDDPTVLERGANLLRVHVTSTASGLVPSVEVRGWSPTTKAATVGTASVSAKGVATSLTPGPLAGRTSASPTLVSAPHLSTASLVKSRAALLADRLGESFAEIDGTATGNPALKAGTVATLTGLGAPFDGAYVLSTVVHRFDGSVEGYTCEFRVSGTADRSTWGVTGPRGGGGSGGSGSSAGALRAMPAVVTNNDDGEGKLGRVRVKLPTISDRTETGWADVVSAGAGSRRGLTITPEVNDLVLAVLPADPLAPPWVIGGLYNGKDAPPWAATETVSGGKVVRTGLVSRSGTTVRLEEQEGKERVVVALKGEKDAIILSTSPRGIQVVTDGTLEITAKQDATLTSEAKVVVKATSDVSVKGMNIALEATQNLTLKGAKVAITGQAAVEASAPSVKVAGTGTAELSSSGVTTVRGTLVKIN
;
A
#
# COMPACT_ATOMS: atom_id res chain seq x y z
N MET A 1 20.93 -45.31 40.80
CA MET A 1 22.18 -44.96 41.52
C MET A 1 22.65 -43.57 41.10
N ALA A 2 23.72 -43.04 41.72
CA ALA A 2 23.98 -41.60 41.83
C ALA A 2 24.59 -40.90 40.59
N PRO A 3 24.56 -39.54 40.50
CA PRO A 3 24.97 -38.75 39.32
C PRO A 3 26.17 -37.79 39.60
N ARG A 4 26.33 -36.75 38.74
CA ARG A 4 27.29 -35.60 38.77
C ARG A 4 28.59 -35.84 37.97
N ARG A 5 29.32 -34.84 37.42
CA ARG A 5 29.16 -33.44 36.95
C ARG A 5 30.58 -32.83 37.02
N SER A 6 31.17 -32.39 35.91
CA SER A 6 32.23 -31.35 35.80
C SER A 6 32.89 -31.42 34.41
N ARG A 7 33.82 -30.53 34.01
CA ARG A 7 33.80 -29.05 33.84
C ARG A 7 34.98 -28.74 32.87
N ALA A 8 34.96 -27.66 32.10
CA ALA A 8 35.91 -27.46 30.98
C ALA A 8 37.17 -26.62 31.33
N ALA A 9 38.30 -26.83 30.62
CA ALA A 9 39.29 -25.77 30.28
C ALA A 9 40.37 -26.13 29.20
N ARG A 10 40.37 -25.36 28.10
CA ARG A 10 41.48 -24.82 27.25
C ARG A 10 42.92 -25.41 27.28
N SER A 11 43.50 -25.63 26.07
CA SER A 11 44.78 -25.04 25.53
C SER A 11 45.32 -25.84 24.31
N ALA A 12 46.23 -25.39 23.42
CA ALA A 12 46.51 -24.05 22.84
C ALA A 12 47.51 -24.12 21.62
N ARG A 13 47.49 -23.11 20.72
CA ARG A 13 48.55 -22.73 19.72
C ARG A 13 48.83 -23.70 18.55
N SER A 14 49.32 -23.29 17.36
CA SER A 14 49.56 -21.97 16.69
C SER A 14 49.41 -22.15 15.14
N ARG A 15 49.99 -21.46 14.12
CA ARG A 15 51.08 -20.47 13.94
C ARG A 15 50.98 -19.84 12.50
N SER A 16 51.42 -18.58 12.31
CA SER A 16 51.93 -17.92 11.05
C SER A 16 51.24 -18.14 9.68
N SER A 17 50.97 -17.15 8.79
CA SER A 17 51.30 -15.69 8.65
C SER A 17 50.29 -15.05 7.64
N SER A 18 50.38 -13.85 7.00
CA SER A 18 51.38 -12.76 6.84
C SER A 18 50.69 -11.39 6.55
N ILE A 19 51.46 -10.30 6.37
CA ILE A 19 51.11 -8.84 6.37
C ILE A 19 52.24 -8.06 5.61
N PRO A 20 52.13 -6.80 5.07
CA PRO A 20 51.06 -5.76 5.08
C PRO A 20 50.69 -5.13 3.69
N ARG A 21 49.66 -4.25 3.66
CA ARG A 21 49.59 -2.90 2.99
C ARG A 21 48.21 -2.26 3.30
N SER A 22 47.95 -1.07 3.86
CA SER A 22 48.64 0.19 4.20
C SER A 22 48.13 1.40 3.39
N SER A 23 47.21 2.19 3.95
CA SER A 23 47.06 3.64 3.68
C SER A 23 46.09 4.32 4.65
N SER A 24 46.57 5.30 5.38
CA SER A 24 45.79 6.33 6.10
C SER A 24 45.91 7.68 5.37
N TRP A 25 45.12 8.69 5.73
CA TRP A 25 45.50 10.13 5.79
C TRP A 25 44.35 10.99 6.41
N PRO A 26 44.56 12.27 6.81
CA PRO A 26 43.98 12.81 8.06
C PRO A 26 42.90 13.93 7.96
N ARG A 27 42.46 14.43 9.14
CA ARG A 27 41.61 15.61 9.39
C ARG A 27 42.39 16.77 10.09
N ARG A 28 41.77 17.98 10.15
CA ARG A 28 42.25 19.31 10.67
C ARG A 28 43.02 20.11 9.58
N ARG A 29 43.01 21.45 9.47
CA ARG A 29 42.59 22.66 10.25
C ARG A 29 41.88 23.66 9.26
N THR A 30 41.23 24.81 9.57
CA THR A 30 40.60 25.50 10.75
C THR A 30 39.73 26.68 10.24
N GLY A 31 38.78 27.18 11.04
CA GLY A 31 38.12 28.51 10.88
C GLY A 31 36.67 28.49 10.36
N SER A 32 35.81 29.50 10.57
CA SER A 32 35.41 30.36 11.71
C SER A 32 34.51 31.50 11.18
N ALA A 33 33.49 31.91 11.95
CA ALA A 33 32.76 33.20 11.89
C ALA A 33 32.00 33.68 10.61
N ALA A 34 30.67 33.45 10.64
CA ALA A 34 29.61 34.49 10.74
C ALA A 34 29.24 35.50 9.60
N THR A 35 27.92 35.51 9.32
CA THR A 35 26.99 36.66 9.10
C THR A 35 26.90 37.51 7.80
N ARG A 36 25.62 37.60 7.34
CA ARG A 36 24.87 38.76 6.75
C ARG A 36 25.32 39.48 5.45
N ARG A 37 24.49 39.26 4.42
CA ARG A 37 23.76 40.26 3.57
C ARG A 37 24.39 41.63 3.22
N ALA A 38 24.54 41.81 1.91
CA ALA A 38 23.96 42.89 1.07
C ALA A 38 24.70 44.23 0.79
N ARG A 39 25.09 44.37 -0.49
CA ARG A 39 25.02 45.55 -1.40
C ARG A 39 25.29 46.97 -0.85
N ARG A 40 26.22 47.69 -1.51
CA ARG A 40 25.96 49.02 -2.11
C ARG A 40 26.97 49.41 -3.22
N THR A 41 26.54 50.31 -4.10
CA THR A 41 27.35 51.02 -5.12
C THR A 41 27.66 52.46 -4.66
N PRO A 42 28.57 53.20 -5.33
CA PRO A 42 28.19 54.36 -6.16
C PRO A 42 29.04 54.44 -7.48
N VAL A 43 29.05 55.45 -8.39
CA VAL A 43 29.19 56.93 -8.25
C VAL A 43 28.78 57.72 -9.54
N ARG A 44 27.88 58.73 -9.38
CA ARG A 44 27.68 60.03 -10.13
C ARG A 44 27.43 60.04 -11.67
N ARG A 45 26.88 61.12 -12.29
CA ARG A 45 26.56 62.52 -11.85
C ARG A 45 25.22 63.05 -12.49
N SER A 46 24.68 64.16 -11.95
CA SER A 46 23.41 64.85 -12.31
C SER A 46 23.57 65.90 -13.44
N THR A 47 22.55 66.58 -14.05
CA THR A 47 21.27 67.22 -13.63
C THR A 47 20.19 67.14 -14.77
N ARG A 48 18.96 67.72 -14.82
CA ARG A 48 18.20 68.81 -14.13
C ARG A 48 16.72 68.41 -13.86
N GLY A 49 15.81 69.39 -13.62
CA GLY A 49 14.33 69.30 -13.58
C GLY A 49 13.68 70.43 -14.43
N PRO A 50 12.38 70.83 -14.26
CA PRO A 50 11.48 70.61 -13.10
C PRO A 50 10.07 70.01 -13.45
N SER A 51 9.11 70.14 -12.52
CA SER A 51 7.78 69.48 -12.42
C SER A 51 6.60 70.47 -12.64
N PRO A 52 5.32 70.20 -12.23
CA PRO A 52 4.36 69.09 -12.40
C PRO A 52 3.00 69.66 -12.99
N PRO A 53 1.73 69.28 -12.66
CA PRO A 53 1.14 68.08 -12.02
C PRO A 53 -0.16 67.50 -12.68
N SER A 54 -0.71 66.46 -12.02
CA SER A 54 -2.15 66.14 -11.86
C SER A 54 -2.88 65.18 -12.84
N SER A 55 -3.98 64.63 -12.32
CA SER A 55 -4.75 63.45 -12.76
C SER A 55 -6.27 63.79 -12.70
N PRO A 56 -7.26 62.86 -12.82
CA PRO A 56 -7.29 61.50 -13.38
C PRO A 56 -8.55 61.21 -14.27
N SER A 57 -8.70 59.96 -14.73
CA SER A 57 -9.86 59.07 -14.41
C SER A 57 -10.69 58.41 -15.54
N ARG A 58 -11.03 57.14 -15.25
CA ARG A 58 -12.29 56.39 -15.50
C ARG A 58 -12.82 56.06 -16.91
N CYS A 59 -12.82 54.75 -17.16
CA CYS A 59 -13.99 53.92 -17.50
C CYS A 59 -14.64 53.97 -18.91
N SER A 60 -14.34 52.90 -19.66
CA SER A 60 -15.34 52.06 -20.37
C SER A 60 -15.96 52.63 -21.66
N SER A 61 -16.58 51.86 -22.58
CA SER A 61 -16.93 50.43 -22.58
C SER A 61 -16.97 49.86 -24.03
N THR A 62 -17.16 48.53 -24.16
CA THR A 62 -17.86 47.74 -25.23
C THR A 62 -18.29 48.37 -26.58
N THR A 63 -18.41 47.67 -27.74
CA THR A 63 -18.47 46.22 -28.06
C THR A 63 -18.37 45.95 -29.58
N ARG A 64 -17.83 44.78 -29.98
CA ARG A 64 -18.25 43.97 -31.17
C ARG A 64 -18.07 44.63 -32.58
N ARG A 65 -18.18 43.95 -33.75
CA ARG A 65 -18.37 42.52 -34.12
C ARG A 65 -17.78 42.22 -35.53
N SER A 66 -17.69 40.93 -35.86
CA SER A 66 -17.77 40.31 -37.21
C SER A 66 -16.84 40.74 -38.37
N ALA A 67 -15.96 39.79 -38.71
CA ALA A 67 -15.61 39.21 -40.02
C ALA A 67 -16.73 39.23 -41.13
N PRO A 68 -16.51 38.82 -42.42
CA PRO A 68 -15.47 37.89 -42.93
C PRO A 68 -14.92 38.15 -44.38
N GLY A 69 -14.17 37.17 -44.94
CA GLY A 69 -13.80 37.05 -46.37
C GLY A 69 -12.28 37.22 -46.61
N ARG A 70 -11.45 36.22 -46.98
CA ARG A 70 -11.36 35.22 -48.09
C ARG A 70 -10.90 35.76 -49.47
N SER A 71 -9.72 35.28 -49.88
CA SER A 71 -9.20 35.18 -51.27
C SER A 71 -8.69 36.49 -51.93
N SER A 72 -7.80 36.52 -52.96
CA SER A 72 -7.12 35.43 -53.69
C SER A 72 -5.78 35.83 -54.38
N ARG A 73 -4.96 34.82 -54.74
CA ARG A 73 -3.97 34.69 -55.86
C ARG A 73 -3.11 35.87 -56.42
N ARG A 74 -1.78 35.71 -56.25
CA ARG A 74 -0.66 35.72 -57.24
C ARG A 74 -0.80 36.36 -58.67
N SER A 75 0.14 37.29 -59.00
CA SER A 75 1.19 37.24 -60.09
C SER A 75 2.06 38.54 -60.03
N ARG A 76 3.42 38.53 -60.13
CA ARG A 76 4.36 38.46 -61.29
C ARG A 76 4.15 39.52 -62.41
N SER A 77 5.15 40.21 -63.01
CA SER A 77 6.61 40.36 -62.74
C SER A 77 7.34 41.27 -63.79
N SER A 78 8.38 42.06 -63.41
CA SER A 78 9.42 42.70 -64.30
C SER A 78 10.40 43.59 -63.48
N SER A 79 11.62 44.02 -63.89
CA SER A 79 12.63 43.55 -64.89
C SER A 79 14.01 44.27 -64.77
N ARG A 80 15.09 43.72 -65.41
CA ARG A 80 16.41 44.34 -65.81
C ARG A 80 17.41 44.74 -64.69
N ALA A 81 18.76 44.83 -64.86
CA ALA A 81 19.80 44.43 -65.86
C ALA A 81 21.23 44.81 -65.29
N ALA A 82 22.44 44.48 -65.81
CA ALA A 82 23.02 43.38 -66.61
C ALA A 82 24.59 43.51 -66.75
N CYS A 83 25.34 42.41 -67.03
CA CYS A 83 26.75 42.33 -67.54
C CYS A 83 27.95 42.72 -66.61
N ARG A 84 29.22 42.26 -66.78
CA ARG A 84 29.93 41.43 -67.82
C ARG A 84 31.23 40.73 -67.29
N ARG A 85 31.49 39.44 -67.68
CA ARG A 85 32.69 38.82 -68.36
C ARG A 85 34.16 39.01 -67.85
N ARG A 86 35.17 38.09 -68.03
CA ARG A 86 35.25 36.64 -68.44
C ARG A 86 36.70 36.03 -68.32
N SER A 87 36.83 34.74 -67.92
CA SER A 87 37.77 33.64 -68.39
C SER A 87 39.28 33.79 -68.66
N LEU A 88 40.08 32.74 -68.31
CA LEU A 88 40.97 31.94 -69.22
C LEU A 88 41.51 30.60 -68.58
N ARG A 89 42.38 29.80 -69.27
CA ARG A 89 42.77 28.39 -68.93
C ARG A 89 44.32 28.05 -68.89
N PRO A 90 44.93 26.99 -69.53
CA PRO A 90 45.73 25.89 -68.87
C PRO A 90 47.16 25.69 -69.51
N PRO A 91 47.87 24.52 -69.58
CA PRO A 91 47.76 23.15 -68.98
C PRO A 91 49.11 22.47 -68.47
N GLY A 92 49.07 21.17 -68.06
CA GLY A 92 50.24 20.23 -67.99
C GLY A 92 50.52 19.61 -66.59
N ARG A 93 50.78 18.30 -66.31
CA ARG A 93 50.95 16.98 -67.00
C ARG A 93 52.40 16.42 -67.11
N THR A 94 52.78 15.45 -66.26
CA THR A 94 53.99 14.57 -66.42
C THR A 94 53.93 13.23 -65.64
N THR A 95 54.53 12.17 -66.22
CA THR A 95 54.82 10.78 -65.74
C THR A 95 55.91 10.18 -66.70
N PRO A 96 56.39 8.89 -66.67
CA PRO A 96 56.14 7.71 -65.83
C PRO A 96 57.45 6.94 -65.41
N CYS A 97 57.42 5.59 -65.32
CA CYS A 97 58.54 4.61 -65.20
C CYS A 97 59.23 4.46 -63.81
N GLY A 98 59.89 3.34 -63.46
CA GLY A 98 60.15 2.07 -64.17
C GLY A 98 60.77 0.95 -63.26
N CYS A 99 60.88 -0.29 -63.74
CA CYS A 99 61.15 -1.54 -62.98
C CYS A 99 62.63 -1.84 -62.62
N SER A 100 62.91 -2.65 -61.55
CA SER A 100 63.58 -4.00 -61.66
C SER A 100 64.01 -4.70 -60.32
N SER A 101 64.11 -6.04 -60.38
CA SER A 101 65.08 -6.97 -59.73
C SER A 101 65.31 -7.11 -58.19
N SER A 102 64.91 -8.30 -57.67
CA SER A 102 65.67 -9.27 -56.83
C SER A 102 66.33 -8.96 -55.46
N GLY A 103 66.21 -9.90 -54.49
CA GLY A 103 67.35 -10.33 -53.65
C GLY A 103 67.14 -10.64 -52.15
N ALA A 104 67.01 -11.94 -51.81
CA ALA A 104 67.44 -12.64 -50.55
C ALA A 104 67.10 -12.12 -49.12
N GLY A 105 67.04 -13.04 -48.14
CA GLY A 105 67.17 -12.70 -46.70
C GLY A 105 66.25 -13.44 -45.69
N SER A 106 66.53 -14.69 -45.37
CA SER A 106 65.96 -15.40 -44.19
C SER A 106 66.76 -15.06 -42.90
N PRO A 107 66.22 -15.29 -41.69
CA PRO A 107 66.16 -16.62 -41.06
C PRO A 107 64.69 -17.10 -40.86
N ALA A 108 64.31 -18.37 -41.05
CA ALA A 108 64.76 -19.62 -40.42
C ALA A 108 64.32 -19.75 -38.94
N SER A 109 63.78 -20.89 -38.45
CA SER A 109 63.77 -22.25 -39.03
C SER A 109 62.40 -22.97 -38.97
N THR A 110 62.05 -23.59 -40.10
CA THR A 110 61.05 -24.66 -40.32
C THR A 110 61.64 -26.05 -39.94
N PRO A 111 61.08 -27.23 -40.29
CA PRO A 111 59.71 -27.67 -40.66
C PRO A 111 59.19 -28.85 -39.76
N THR A 112 58.00 -29.45 -39.93
CA THR A 112 57.82 -30.68 -40.75
C THR A 112 56.36 -31.16 -40.87
N CYS A 113 55.94 -31.36 -42.12
CA CYS A 113 55.25 -32.58 -42.57
C CYS A 113 56.32 -33.49 -43.25
N PRO A 114 56.10 -34.77 -43.63
CA PRO A 114 54.82 -35.39 -43.97
C PRO A 114 54.65 -36.85 -43.46
N ALA A 115 53.80 -37.62 -44.14
CA ALA A 115 53.32 -38.95 -43.75
C ALA A 115 54.33 -40.10 -43.86
N SER A 116 54.09 -41.15 -43.07
CA SER A 116 54.51 -42.52 -43.37
C SER A 116 53.46 -43.57 -42.94
N ARG A 117 53.33 -44.63 -43.77
CA ARG A 117 52.70 -45.93 -43.48
C ARG A 117 53.84 -46.92 -43.08
N PRO A 118 53.62 -48.25 -42.92
CA PRO A 118 52.41 -49.08 -42.75
C PRO A 118 52.40 -49.79 -41.37
N SER A 119 51.47 -50.66 -40.96
CA SER A 119 51.22 -52.06 -41.39
C SER A 119 50.35 -52.74 -40.30
N THR A 120 49.58 -53.82 -40.45
CA THR A 120 49.15 -54.67 -41.60
C THR A 120 47.94 -55.52 -41.16
N ARG A 121 47.19 -56.05 -42.15
CA ARG A 121 46.17 -57.14 -42.03
C ARG A 121 44.87 -56.79 -41.26
N SER A 122 43.68 -57.29 -41.65
CA SER A 122 43.34 -58.15 -42.81
C SER A 122 41.86 -58.08 -43.24
N SER A 123 41.62 -57.94 -44.56
CA SER A 123 40.49 -58.50 -45.38
C SER A 123 39.03 -58.16 -45.03
N ARG A 124 38.04 -58.02 -45.94
CA ARG A 124 37.83 -57.98 -47.44
C ARG A 124 36.32 -57.54 -47.63
N VAL A 125 35.60 -57.33 -48.75
CA VAL A 125 35.64 -56.99 -50.21
C VAL A 125 34.15 -57.11 -50.65
N LEU A 126 33.41 -56.27 -51.39
CA LEU A 126 33.50 -54.96 -52.11
C LEU A 126 32.00 -54.49 -52.34
N ALA A 127 31.52 -53.43 -53.01
CA ALA A 127 32.02 -52.26 -53.77
C ALA A 127 30.90 -51.16 -53.90
N CYS A 128 31.20 -50.06 -54.62
CA CYS A 128 30.41 -49.33 -55.67
C CYS A 128 28.86 -49.42 -55.77
N ARG A 129 28.10 -48.38 -56.22
CA ARG A 129 28.38 -46.94 -56.53
C ARG A 129 27.06 -46.17 -56.83
N SER A 130 27.12 -44.83 -56.84
CA SER A 130 26.18 -43.86 -57.51
C SER A 130 24.74 -43.66 -56.98
N ALA A 131 24.16 -42.52 -57.36
CA ALA A 131 22.83 -41.98 -57.05
C ALA A 131 22.00 -41.84 -58.37
N PRO A 132 20.87 -41.10 -58.52
CA PRO A 132 20.10 -40.26 -57.57
C PRO A 132 18.55 -40.35 -57.71
N SER A 133 17.85 -39.29 -57.24
CA SER A 133 16.53 -38.79 -57.72
C SER A 133 15.20 -39.22 -57.05
N SER A 134 14.22 -38.34 -57.25
CA SER A 134 12.83 -38.28 -56.75
C SER A 134 11.85 -38.81 -57.84
N PRO A 135 10.48 -38.79 -57.73
CA PRO A 135 9.62 -38.00 -56.83
C PRO A 135 8.30 -38.68 -56.33
N SER A 136 7.39 -37.82 -55.87
CA SER A 136 5.94 -37.98 -55.61
C SER A 136 5.13 -38.38 -56.89
N PRO A 137 3.76 -38.40 -56.96
CA PRO A 137 2.73 -38.06 -55.94
C PRO A 137 1.43 -38.94 -55.94
N SER A 138 0.40 -38.46 -55.22
CA SER A 138 -1.05 -38.67 -55.50
C SER A 138 -1.69 -40.00 -55.02
N ARG A 139 -3.03 -40.14 -54.86
CA ARG A 139 -4.15 -39.16 -54.83
C ARG A 139 -5.35 -39.75 -54.02
N ARG A 140 -6.41 -38.92 -53.88
CA ARG A 140 -7.86 -39.24 -53.74
C ARG A 140 -8.29 -40.73 -53.90
N SER A 141 -9.30 -41.27 -53.20
CA SER A 141 -10.31 -40.63 -52.31
C SER A 141 -11.33 -41.60 -51.66
N ARG A 142 -12.02 -41.12 -50.60
CA ARG A 142 -13.45 -41.34 -50.24
C ARG A 142 -14.02 -42.77 -50.06
N ARG A 143 -14.55 -42.95 -48.82
CA ARG A 143 -15.91 -43.43 -48.42
C ARG A 143 -16.16 -44.91 -48.04
N ARG A 144 -16.84 -45.00 -46.88
CA ARG A 144 -17.85 -45.97 -46.37
C ARG A 144 -17.42 -47.21 -45.55
N ARG A 145 -18.01 -47.27 -44.35
CA ARG A 145 -18.32 -48.41 -43.44
C ARG A 145 -19.24 -49.46 -44.13
N PRO A 146 -19.56 -50.65 -43.54
CA PRO A 146 -19.37 -51.17 -42.15
C PRO A 146 -18.62 -52.54 -42.09
N GLY A 147 -18.50 -53.31 -41.00
CA GLY A 147 -18.76 -53.11 -39.55
C GLY A 147 -19.06 -54.44 -38.79
N ARG A 148 -19.00 -54.41 -37.44
CA ARG A 148 -19.51 -55.44 -36.46
C ARG A 148 -18.81 -56.83 -36.32
N THR A 149 -18.13 -57.02 -35.16
CA THR A 149 -18.28 -58.11 -34.12
C THR A 149 -17.92 -59.58 -34.40
N PRO A 150 -17.70 -60.48 -33.38
CA PRO A 150 -17.30 -60.32 -31.96
C PRO A 150 -16.24 -61.35 -31.40
N ARG A 151 -15.95 -61.25 -30.07
CA ARG A 151 -15.51 -62.23 -29.00
C ARG A 151 -15.53 -63.77 -29.26
N PRO A 152 -14.94 -64.69 -28.40
CA PRO A 152 -14.61 -64.56 -26.94
C PRO A 152 -13.36 -65.29 -26.30
N ALA A 153 -13.05 -64.95 -25.03
CA ALA A 153 -12.50 -65.80 -23.90
C ALA A 153 -11.11 -66.52 -24.02
N ARG A 154 -10.47 -67.10 -22.98
CA ARG A 154 -10.88 -67.50 -21.58
C ARG A 154 -9.66 -67.72 -20.61
N SER A 155 -9.82 -67.39 -19.30
CA SER A 155 -9.17 -67.98 -18.06
C SER A 155 -7.63 -68.14 -17.93
N SER A 156 -6.97 -67.89 -16.78
CA SER A 156 -7.10 -68.62 -15.49
C SER A 156 -7.03 -67.76 -14.19
N ARG A 157 -6.62 -68.32 -13.03
CA ARG A 157 -7.32 -68.11 -11.73
C ARG A 157 -6.58 -68.50 -10.42
N THR A 158 -6.64 -67.64 -9.38
CA THR A 158 -6.56 -67.88 -7.90
C THR A 158 -7.19 -66.64 -7.20
N ALA A 159 -8.17 -66.71 -6.30
CA ALA A 159 -8.22 -67.19 -4.90
C ALA A 159 -7.39 -66.31 -3.91
N SER A 160 -7.92 -65.71 -2.84
CA SER A 160 -9.30 -65.57 -2.28
C SER A 160 -9.36 -64.33 -1.32
N THR A 161 -10.36 -63.95 -0.49
CA THR A 161 -11.59 -64.59 0.05
C THR A 161 -12.79 -63.61 0.19
N SER A 162 -13.20 -63.20 1.41
CA SER A 162 -14.43 -62.44 1.79
C SER A 162 -14.33 -61.94 3.25
N SER A 163 -15.22 -61.17 3.91
CA SER A 163 -16.64 -60.73 3.69
C SER A 163 -16.90 -59.37 4.42
N SER A 164 -18.06 -58.70 4.46
CA SER A 164 -19.46 -59.01 4.08
C SER A 164 -20.33 -57.74 3.76
N ARG A 165 -21.52 -57.98 3.18
CA ARG A 165 -22.85 -57.25 3.15
C ARG A 165 -22.99 -55.79 3.68
N ALA A 166 -24.00 -54.97 3.34
CA ALA A 166 -25.07 -54.78 2.31
C ALA A 166 -25.97 -53.58 2.81
N THR A 167 -27.03 -52.97 2.24
CA THR A 167 -27.88 -52.92 1.00
C THR A 167 -28.78 -51.63 1.11
N ALA A 168 -29.67 -51.12 0.23
CA ALA A 168 -30.13 -51.35 -1.17
C ALA A 168 -30.98 -50.13 -1.67
N SER A 169 -30.90 -49.77 -2.97
CA SER A 169 -32.02 -49.50 -3.94
C SER A 169 -33.20 -48.50 -3.64
N ARG A 170 -34.00 -47.96 -4.59
CA ARG A 170 -34.26 -48.29 -6.02
C ARG A 170 -35.05 -47.16 -6.76
N ARG A 171 -35.10 -47.23 -8.11
CA ARG A 171 -36.03 -46.57 -9.10
C ARG A 171 -35.85 -45.05 -9.36
N SER A 172 -36.22 -44.47 -10.52
CA SER A 172 -36.26 -44.94 -11.94
C SER A 172 -36.66 -43.83 -12.94
N ARG A 173 -36.21 -43.95 -14.21
CA ARG A 173 -36.68 -43.29 -15.47
C ARG A 173 -36.22 -41.84 -15.84
N THR A 174 -36.04 -41.69 -17.15
CA THR A 174 -35.90 -40.49 -18.02
C THR A 174 -36.85 -40.70 -19.24
N PRO A 175 -36.90 -39.91 -20.35
CA PRO A 175 -36.40 -38.55 -20.65
C PRO A 175 -37.40 -37.59 -21.39
N SER A 176 -37.02 -36.30 -21.52
CA SER A 176 -37.18 -35.36 -22.66
C SER A 176 -38.33 -35.43 -23.71
N THR A 177 -39.10 -34.32 -23.82
CA THR A 177 -39.69 -33.68 -25.04
C THR A 177 -40.20 -32.25 -24.68
N ALA A 178 -40.55 -31.30 -25.55
CA ALA A 178 -40.02 -30.85 -26.87
C ALA A 178 -40.62 -29.45 -27.23
N ILE A 179 -39.91 -28.68 -28.07
CA ILE A 179 -40.22 -27.33 -28.64
C ILE A 179 -41.44 -27.40 -29.61
N PRO A 180 -42.41 -26.42 -29.67
CA PRO A 180 -42.26 -25.24 -30.57
C PRO A 180 -43.05 -23.91 -30.35
N ARG A 181 -42.34 -22.80 -30.61
CA ARG A 181 -42.67 -21.59 -31.46
C ARG A 181 -43.94 -20.74 -31.26
N GLY A 182 -43.72 -19.41 -31.25
CA GLY A 182 -44.67 -18.34 -31.62
C GLY A 182 -44.59 -17.12 -30.67
N GLY A 183 -44.60 -15.84 -31.09
CA GLY A 183 -44.41 -15.26 -32.44
C GLY A 183 -45.24 -13.99 -32.71
N VAL A 184 -44.59 -12.93 -33.24
CA VAL A 184 -45.14 -11.84 -34.09
C VAL A 184 -45.73 -10.55 -33.43
N THR A 185 -45.15 -9.40 -33.83
CA THR A 185 -45.62 -7.97 -33.92
C THR A 185 -45.75 -6.97 -32.75
N TRP A 186 -45.14 -5.79 -33.00
CA TRP A 186 -45.40 -4.39 -32.56
C TRP A 186 -46.57 -3.77 -33.36
N PRO A 187 -47.22 -2.60 -33.01
CA PRO A 187 -46.65 -1.24 -32.77
C PRO A 187 -47.36 -0.42 -31.65
N GLY A 188 -47.11 0.88 -31.37
CA GLY A 188 -46.14 1.87 -31.88
C GLY A 188 -46.32 3.29 -31.28
N SER A 189 -45.44 4.23 -31.68
CA SER A 189 -45.37 5.69 -31.41
C SER A 189 -46.64 6.44 -30.95
N THR A 190 -46.58 7.38 -29.99
CA THR A 190 -46.11 8.80 -30.15
C THR A 190 -46.09 9.47 -28.74
N ALA A 191 -45.40 10.55 -28.35
CA ALA A 191 -44.58 11.64 -28.92
C ALA A 191 -45.16 13.03 -28.55
N SER A 192 -44.28 14.01 -28.28
CA SER A 192 -44.53 15.42 -27.93
C SER A 192 -45.09 15.76 -26.54
N THR A 193 -45.11 17.01 -26.03
CA THR A 193 -44.11 18.12 -25.96
C THR A 193 -44.77 19.26 -25.17
N THR A 194 -44.18 19.76 -24.06
CA THR A 194 -44.05 21.21 -23.74
C THR A 194 -43.45 21.48 -22.35
N ARG A 195 -42.89 22.68 -22.21
CA ARG A 195 -42.60 23.38 -20.95
C ARG A 195 -43.45 24.66 -20.95
N PRO A 196 -43.90 25.15 -19.79
CA PRO A 196 -43.45 26.48 -19.37
C PRO A 196 -42.98 26.48 -17.90
N ALA A 197 -42.77 27.66 -17.32
CA ALA A 197 -42.23 27.82 -15.96
C ALA A 197 -42.97 28.93 -15.20
N SER A 198 -42.99 28.85 -13.85
CA SER A 198 -42.49 29.88 -12.92
C SER A 198 -43.08 29.78 -11.50
N ARG A 199 -42.46 30.54 -10.57
CA ARG A 199 -42.92 30.98 -9.24
C ARG A 199 -43.08 29.95 -8.09
N ARG A 200 -42.16 30.11 -7.12
CA ARG A 200 -42.34 30.23 -5.65
C ARG A 200 -43.59 29.59 -4.99
N GLY A 201 -43.35 28.80 -3.93
CA GLY A 201 -44.30 28.72 -2.80
C GLY A 201 -44.25 27.45 -1.97
N ALA A 202 -44.13 27.63 -0.64
CA ALA A 202 -44.50 26.75 0.48
C ALA A 202 -44.71 25.22 0.28
N VAL A 203 -43.93 24.46 1.05
CA VAL A 203 -44.30 23.27 1.85
C VAL A 203 -45.76 22.77 1.74
N CYS A 204 -45.95 21.51 1.37
CA CYS A 204 -47.10 20.71 1.80
C CYS A 204 -46.78 19.19 1.81
N SER A 205 -47.56 18.39 2.53
CA SER A 205 -47.31 16.99 2.89
C SER A 205 -48.00 15.94 2.01
N CYS A 206 -47.34 14.80 1.79
CA CYS A 206 -47.94 13.53 1.29
C CYS A 206 -47.63 12.44 2.34
N ARG A 207 -48.58 11.83 3.07
CA ARG A 207 -49.78 11.05 2.71
C ARG A 207 -49.45 9.59 2.33
N SER A 208 -49.95 8.66 3.16
CA SER A 208 -49.66 7.21 3.12
C SER A 208 -50.66 6.37 2.28
N PRO A 209 -50.28 5.13 1.88
CA PRO A 209 -51.15 4.09 1.30
C PRO A 209 -52.00 3.35 2.39
N PRO A 210 -52.92 2.41 2.04
CA PRO A 210 -54.22 2.31 2.71
C PRO A 210 -54.43 1.20 3.77
N THR A 211 -55.56 1.34 4.49
CA THR A 211 -56.14 0.45 5.52
C THR A 211 -57.23 -0.48 4.97
N TRP A 212 -57.49 -1.63 5.63
CA TRP A 212 -58.80 -2.29 5.92
C TRP A 212 -58.52 -3.67 6.58
N PRO A 213 -59.42 -4.31 7.37
CA PRO A 213 -60.61 -3.82 8.06
C PRO A 213 -60.52 -3.97 9.61
N THR A 214 -61.59 -3.61 10.33
CA THR A 214 -61.65 -3.54 11.81
C THR A 214 -62.30 -4.74 12.50
N GLY A 215 -61.87 -5.08 13.74
CA GLY A 215 -62.57 -6.08 14.57
C GLY A 215 -62.33 -5.93 16.09
N ARG A 216 -63.36 -5.47 16.82
CA ARG A 216 -63.57 -5.39 18.29
C ARG A 216 -62.44 -4.84 19.20
N ALA A 217 -62.83 -3.92 20.08
CA ALA A 217 -61.93 -3.35 21.09
C ALA A 217 -61.92 -4.17 22.40
N THR A 218 -60.73 -4.50 22.89
CA THR A 218 -60.42 -4.72 24.31
C THR A 218 -59.20 -3.86 24.66
N ARG A 219 -59.18 -3.28 25.88
CA ARG A 219 -58.12 -2.33 26.28
C ARG A 219 -56.75 -3.02 26.35
N PRO A 220 -55.72 -2.58 25.59
CA PRO A 220 -54.35 -3.01 25.83
C PRO A 220 -53.89 -2.51 27.20
N ARG A 221 -53.33 -3.40 28.03
CA ARG A 221 -52.59 -2.99 29.22
C ARG A 221 -51.32 -2.23 28.78
N ARG A 222 -50.88 -1.26 29.58
CA ARG A 222 -49.54 -0.65 29.44
C ARG A 222 -48.48 -1.77 29.37
N ALA A 223 -47.55 -1.67 28.43
CA ALA A 223 -46.28 -2.38 28.55
C ALA A 223 -45.57 -1.89 29.83
N PRO A 224 -44.88 -2.76 30.58
CA PRO A 224 -44.11 -2.33 31.74
C PRO A 224 -42.93 -1.45 31.29
N GLY A 225 -42.72 -0.34 31.98
CA GLY A 225 -41.47 0.41 31.87
C GLY A 225 -40.30 -0.38 32.48
N PRO A 226 -39.06 0.11 32.37
CA PRO A 226 -37.91 -0.50 33.05
C PRO A 226 -38.22 -0.58 34.56
N ALA A 227 -38.22 -1.78 35.11
CA ALA A 227 -38.56 -2.01 36.50
C ALA A 227 -37.53 -1.34 37.41
N GLY A 228 -37.99 -0.45 38.29
CA GLY A 228 -37.13 0.14 39.30
C GLY A 228 -36.54 -0.97 40.17
N ARG A 229 -35.21 -0.97 40.35
CA ARG A 229 -34.57 -1.81 41.37
C ARG A 229 -35.12 -1.39 42.73
N ALA A 230 -35.87 -2.28 43.38
CA ALA A 230 -35.98 -2.24 44.83
C ALA A 230 -34.56 -2.31 45.43
N PRO A 231 -34.28 -1.61 46.54
CA PRO A 231 -32.96 -1.68 47.17
C PRO A 231 -32.68 -3.12 47.57
N GLY A 232 -31.65 -3.71 46.97
CA GLY A 232 -31.17 -5.03 47.38
C GLY A 232 -30.70 -4.93 48.82
N ARG A 233 -31.22 -5.80 49.70
CA ARG A 233 -30.75 -5.93 51.08
C ARG A 233 -29.21 -6.05 51.05
N PRO A 234 -28.45 -5.24 51.80
CA PRO A 234 -26.99 -5.34 51.78
C PRO A 234 -26.57 -6.77 52.14
N PRO A 235 -25.45 -7.27 51.60
CA PRO A 235 -24.89 -8.54 52.06
C PRO A 235 -24.67 -8.43 53.58
N PRO A 236 -24.89 -9.51 54.35
CA PRO A 236 -24.62 -9.48 55.78
C PRO A 236 -23.16 -9.13 55.99
N THR A 237 -22.89 -8.10 56.80
CA THR A 237 -21.54 -7.74 57.20
C THR A 237 -20.88 -8.99 57.78
N PRO A 238 -19.76 -9.47 57.24
CA PRO A 238 -19.04 -10.58 57.87
C PRO A 238 -18.64 -10.12 59.28
N PRO A 239 -18.65 -11.02 60.28
CA PRO A 239 -18.19 -10.66 61.61
C PRO A 239 -16.74 -10.16 61.50
N LEU A 240 -16.48 -8.96 62.05
CA LEU A 240 -15.13 -8.44 62.15
C LEU A 240 -14.29 -9.45 62.94
N LEU A 241 -13.26 -10.00 62.30
CA LEU A 241 -12.23 -10.79 62.98
C LEU A 241 -11.32 -9.84 63.78
N VAL A 242 -11.87 -9.33 64.88
CA VAL A 242 -11.13 -8.61 65.93
C VAL A 242 -10.21 -9.63 66.61
N GLY A 243 -8.98 -9.74 66.11
CA GLY A 243 -8.04 -10.76 66.58
C GLY A 243 -7.00 -11.18 65.52
N GLY A 244 -6.46 -10.24 64.76
CA GLY A 244 -5.28 -10.45 63.92
C GLY A 244 -4.32 -9.27 64.10
N ASP A 245 -3.10 -9.55 64.59
CA ASP A 245 -2.06 -8.53 64.72
C ASP A 245 -1.60 -8.10 63.32
N GLY A 246 -2.17 -6.98 62.86
CA GLY A 246 -1.88 -6.38 61.55
C GLY A 246 -0.38 -6.21 61.33
N VAL A 247 0.05 -6.36 60.07
CA VAL A 247 1.47 -6.28 59.66
C VAL A 247 2.10 -4.98 60.21
N PRO A 248 3.01 -5.04 61.19
CA PRO A 248 3.33 -3.86 61.99
C PRO A 248 4.27 -2.86 61.29
N ASN A 249 4.89 -3.24 60.17
CA ASN A 249 5.91 -2.42 59.50
C ASN A 249 5.32 -1.23 58.71
N GLN A 250 4.09 -1.34 58.18
CA GLN A 250 3.48 -0.28 57.37
C GLN A 250 2.32 0.42 58.07
N ILE A 251 2.65 1.13 59.14
CA ILE A 251 1.85 2.28 59.59
C ILE A 251 2.04 3.39 58.56
N VAL A 252 0.93 3.77 57.92
CA VAL A 252 0.87 4.76 56.84
C VAL A 252 -0.17 5.83 57.20
N THR A 253 0.10 7.10 56.87
CA THR A 253 -0.82 8.19 57.21
C THR A 253 -2.15 8.08 56.46
N ALA A 254 -3.25 7.94 57.20
CA ALA A 254 -4.61 7.86 56.65
C ALA A 254 -5.08 9.12 55.88
N ARG A 255 -4.35 10.24 55.98
CA ARG A 255 -4.50 11.42 55.12
C ARG A 255 -3.25 11.57 54.23
N PRO A 256 -3.39 11.77 52.91
CA PRO A 256 -2.26 11.97 52.01
C PRO A 256 -1.79 13.42 51.99
N LEU A 257 -0.53 13.64 51.61
CA LEU A 257 0.02 14.96 51.31
C LEU A 257 -0.31 15.33 49.86
N VAL A 258 -1.25 16.26 49.68
CA VAL A 258 -1.63 16.81 48.38
C VAL A 258 -0.97 18.18 48.18
N THR A 259 -0.40 18.38 47.00
CA THR A 259 0.19 19.67 46.57
C THR A 259 -0.45 20.15 45.26
N VAL A 260 -0.65 21.47 45.14
CA VAL A 260 -1.27 22.19 44.03
C VAL A 260 -0.29 23.26 43.53
N ASP A 261 0.06 23.23 42.25
CA ASP A 261 1.02 24.14 41.61
C ASP A 261 2.35 24.28 42.40
N GLY A 262 2.75 23.20 43.09
CA GLY A 262 3.97 23.11 43.91
C GLY A 262 3.81 23.53 45.39
N SER A 263 2.65 24.05 45.80
CA SER A 263 2.34 24.41 47.19
C SER A 263 1.49 23.33 47.86
N SER A 264 1.72 23.03 49.14
CA SER A 264 0.84 22.14 49.91
C SER A 264 -0.56 22.76 50.09
N LEU A 265 -1.61 21.92 50.17
CA LEU A 265 -2.92 22.40 50.62
C LEU A 265 -2.78 23.03 52.03
N GLY A 266 -3.32 24.25 52.19
CA GLY A 266 -3.38 24.94 53.49
C GLY A 266 -4.23 24.18 54.51
N ASP A 267 -3.91 24.33 55.80
CA ASP A 267 -4.44 23.47 56.87
C ASP A 267 -5.97 23.43 56.91
N GLN A 268 -6.63 24.59 56.82
CA GLN A 268 -8.08 24.71 56.77
C GLN A 268 -8.70 23.84 55.66
N VAL A 269 -8.24 23.97 54.41
CA VAL A 269 -8.78 23.16 53.29
C VAL A 269 -8.45 21.68 53.45
N ARG A 270 -7.36 21.32 54.15
CA ARG A 270 -7.01 19.92 54.46
C ARG A 270 -7.95 19.28 55.47
N GLU A 271 -8.71 20.07 56.24
CA GLU A 271 -9.78 19.57 57.12
C GLU A 271 -11.07 19.31 56.34
N HIS A 272 -11.34 20.10 55.29
CA HIS A 272 -12.46 19.90 54.36
C HIS A 272 -12.28 18.72 53.40
N LEU A 273 -11.07 18.16 53.26
CA LEU A 273 -10.78 17.04 52.36
C LEU A 273 -11.37 15.72 52.90
N LEU A 274 -12.52 15.31 52.36
CA LEU A 274 -13.24 14.09 52.74
C LEU A 274 -12.56 12.82 52.21
N ALA A 275 -12.20 12.83 50.93
CA ALA A 275 -11.63 11.68 50.25
C ALA A 275 -10.60 12.06 49.17
N VAL A 276 -9.66 11.16 48.95
CA VAL A 276 -8.71 11.19 47.82
C VAL A 276 -8.72 9.82 47.16
N LEU A 277 -8.87 9.80 45.84
CA LEU A 277 -8.75 8.61 45.01
C LEU A 277 -7.60 8.83 44.03
N VAL A 278 -6.67 7.87 43.96
CA VAL A 278 -5.61 7.82 42.94
C VAL A 278 -5.68 6.47 42.23
N GLU A 279 -6.21 6.46 41.01
CA GLU A 279 -6.22 5.27 40.15
C GLU A 279 -5.00 5.28 39.23
N THR A 280 -4.21 4.21 39.29
CA THR A 280 -3.12 3.93 38.35
C THR A 280 -3.51 2.77 37.44
N SER A 281 -3.11 2.82 36.17
CA SER A 281 -3.41 1.79 35.16
C SER A 281 -2.17 1.44 34.33
N ARG A 282 -2.07 0.20 33.83
CA ARG A 282 -1.01 -0.21 32.88
C ARG A 282 -1.11 0.50 31.54
N THR A 283 -2.32 0.86 31.10
CA THR A 283 -2.62 1.26 29.71
C THR A 283 -3.28 2.63 29.58
N LEU A 284 -3.52 3.32 30.69
CA LEU A 284 -4.12 4.66 30.75
C LEU A 284 -3.28 5.56 31.68
N PRO A 285 -3.25 6.89 31.45
CA PRO A 285 -2.77 7.88 32.42
C PRO A 285 -3.44 7.70 33.78
N ALA A 286 -2.71 7.91 34.88
CA ALA A 286 -3.30 7.86 36.21
C ALA A 286 -4.32 9.00 36.42
N LEU A 287 -5.40 8.69 37.13
CA LEU A 287 -6.47 9.60 37.55
C LEU A 287 -6.27 9.98 39.01
N VAL A 288 -6.54 11.25 39.34
CA VAL A 288 -6.73 11.73 40.71
C VAL A 288 -8.11 12.38 40.82
N GLU A 289 -8.85 11.99 41.85
CA GLU A 289 -10.03 12.69 42.31
C GLU A 289 -9.80 13.17 43.76
N LEU A 290 -10.07 14.44 44.03
CA LEU A 290 -10.06 15.04 45.37
C LEU A 290 -11.47 15.53 45.68
N THR A 291 -12.01 15.13 46.82
CA THR A 291 -13.41 15.37 47.19
C THR A 291 -13.46 16.14 48.51
N PHE A 292 -14.03 17.35 48.48
CA PHE A 292 -14.03 18.29 49.60
C PHE A 292 -15.46 18.65 50.04
N ALA A 293 -15.71 18.69 51.35
CA ALA A 293 -16.91 19.30 51.91
C ALA A 293 -16.85 20.83 51.75
N ASP A 294 -17.80 21.42 51.04
CA ASP A 294 -17.73 22.81 50.57
C ASP A 294 -19.12 23.50 50.61
N GLU A 295 -19.72 23.53 51.81
CA GLU A 295 -20.98 24.23 52.10
C GLU A 295 -20.94 25.72 51.73
N ASP A 296 -19.89 26.41 52.18
CA ASP A 296 -19.68 27.84 51.91
C ASP A 296 -19.10 28.13 50.51
N ARG A 297 -18.80 27.08 49.73
CA ARG A 297 -18.23 27.17 48.35
C ARG A 297 -16.93 27.96 48.27
N THR A 298 -16.07 27.79 49.28
CA THR A 298 -14.80 28.51 49.44
C THR A 298 -13.59 27.71 48.95
N VAL A 299 -13.67 26.38 48.85
CA VAL A 299 -12.50 25.50 48.58
C VAL A 299 -11.76 25.90 47.30
N ILE A 300 -12.48 26.16 46.19
CA ILE A 300 -11.86 26.55 44.92
C ILE A 300 -11.11 27.89 45.05
N GLY A 301 -11.70 28.86 45.77
CA GLY A 301 -11.09 30.17 46.01
C GLY A 301 -9.86 30.10 46.93
N ALA A 302 -9.95 29.33 48.02
CA ALA A 302 -8.88 29.15 49.00
C ALA A 302 -7.67 28.39 48.42
N THR A 303 -7.92 27.35 47.61
CA THR A 303 -6.87 26.57 46.93
C THR A 303 -6.30 27.24 45.69
N ARG A 304 -7.04 28.19 45.10
CA ARG A 304 -6.78 28.78 43.77
C ARG A 304 -6.83 27.74 42.64
N LEU A 305 -7.51 26.61 42.86
CA LEU A 305 -7.64 25.54 41.87
C LEU A 305 -8.36 26.03 40.60
N LYS A 306 -7.84 25.59 39.47
CA LYS A 306 -8.29 25.90 38.11
C LYS A 306 -8.00 24.69 37.22
N VAL A 307 -8.76 24.57 36.13
CA VAL A 307 -8.38 23.67 35.03
C VAL A 307 -6.97 24.08 34.54
N GLY A 308 -6.07 23.10 34.43
CA GLY A 308 -4.66 23.32 34.11
C GLY A 308 -3.69 23.45 35.30
N SER A 309 -4.16 23.46 36.56
CA SER A 309 -3.25 23.36 37.73
C SER A 309 -2.59 21.99 37.82
N GLN A 310 -1.36 21.94 38.34
CA GLN A 310 -0.62 20.70 38.57
C GLN A 310 -0.85 20.14 39.97
N LEU A 311 -1.32 18.89 40.05
CA LEU A 311 -1.44 18.12 41.28
C LEU A 311 -0.29 17.11 41.41
N ARG A 312 0.06 16.81 42.67
CA ARG A 312 0.86 15.68 43.09
C ARG A 312 0.32 15.16 44.42
N VAL A 313 0.23 13.84 44.55
CA VAL A 313 -0.23 13.14 45.76
C VAL A 313 0.90 12.25 46.30
N GLN A 314 1.28 12.49 47.54
CA GLN A 314 2.31 11.75 48.28
C GLN A 314 1.73 11.21 49.59
N VAL A 315 2.40 10.23 50.18
CA VAL A 315 1.95 9.51 51.38
C VAL A 315 3.14 9.38 52.33
N GLN A 316 2.94 9.66 53.62
CA GLN A 316 3.98 9.48 54.61
C GLN A 316 3.89 8.07 55.22
N THR A 317 5.01 7.36 55.23
CA THR A 317 5.16 6.06 55.89
C THR A 317 6.10 6.20 57.09
N ASN A 318 5.97 5.32 58.08
CA ASN A 318 6.90 5.30 59.21
C ASN A 318 8.28 4.72 58.84
N GLU A 319 8.38 3.96 57.74
CA GLU A 319 9.62 3.34 57.26
C GLU A 319 10.59 4.32 56.57
N THR A 320 10.14 5.51 56.14
CA THR A 320 10.94 6.41 55.30
C THR A 320 10.67 7.87 55.62
N SER A 321 11.71 8.62 56.02
CA SER A 321 11.61 10.04 56.41
C SER A 321 11.23 11.01 55.28
N ALA A 322 11.00 10.52 54.06
CA ALA A 322 10.57 11.28 52.89
C ALA A 322 9.24 10.73 52.36
N PRO A 323 8.25 11.59 52.01
CA PRO A 323 6.95 11.13 51.51
C PRO A 323 7.06 10.31 50.22
N VAL A 324 6.44 9.13 50.20
CA VAL A 324 6.35 8.26 49.02
C VAL A 324 5.34 8.84 48.05
N THR A 325 5.79 9.23 46.85
CA THR A 325 4.91 9.72 45.79
C THR A 325 4.04 8.59 45.24
N LEU A 326 2.71 8.75 45.30
CA LEU A 326 1.79 7.89 44.54
C LEU A 326 1.83 8.29 43.07
N VAL A 327 1.53 9.55 42.79
CA VAL A 327 1.48 10.15 41.45
C VAL A 327 1.98 11.61 41.47
N ASP A 328 2.60 12.05 40.38
CA ASP A 328 3.11 13.41 40.16
C ASP A 328 2.72 13.86 38.75
N LYS A 329 2.76 15.18 38.48
CA LYS A 329 2.46 15.77 37.17
C LYS A 329 1.09 15.38 36.61
N VAL A 330 0.10 15.45 37.49
CA VAL A 330 -1.33 15.39 37.17
C VAL A 330 -1.81 16.80 36.83
N GLU A 331 -2.57 16.94 35.75
CA GLU A 331 -3.20 18.20 35.30
C GLU A 331 -4.69 18.15 35.63
N VAL A 332 -5.20 19.15 36.37
CA VAL A 332 -6.64 19.30 36.67
C VAL A 332 -7.40 19.52 35.36
N VAL A 333 -8.39 18.67 35.09
CA VAL A 333 -9.24 18.74 33.89
C VAL A 333 -10.69 19.11 34.20
N SER A 334 -11.17 18.80 35.42
CA SER A 334 -12.54 19.06 35.85
C SER A 334 -12.58 19.69 37.25
N LEU A 335 -13.50 20.62 37.42
CA LEU A 335 -13.91 21.18 38.70
C LEU A 335 -15.44 21.08 38.74
N GLU A 336 -15.96 20.30 39.67
CA GLU A 336 -17.37 19.94 39.78
C GLU A 336 -17.89 20.32 41.16
N ALA A 337 -19.15 20.76 41.23
CA ALA A 337 -19.84 21.06 42.47
C ALA A 337 -21.13 20.25 42.51
N GLU A 338 -21.20 19.31 43.45
CA GLU A 338 -22.36 18.46 43.68
C GLU A 338 -23.10 18.96 44.93
N ILE A 339 -24.43 19.04 44.86
CA ILE A 339 -25.29 19.48 45.97
C ILE A 339 -26.35 18.41 46.16
N GLY A 340 -26.25 17.66 47.25
CA GLY A 340 -27.12 16.53 47.57
C GLY A 340 -27.80 16.66 48.93
N PRO A 341 -28.59 15.65 49.35
CA PRO A 341 -29.19 15.59 50.68
C PRO A 341 -28.16 15.49 51.82
N GLU A 342 -26.94 15.10 51.49
CA GLU A 342 -25.83 14.82 52.43
C GLU A 342 -24.82 15.98 52.52
N GLY A 343 -25.01 17.05 51.73
CA GLY A 343 -24.19 18.26 51.76
C GLY A 343 -23.88 18.85 50.38
N SER A 344 -23.06 19.90 50.38
CA SER A 344 -22.42 20.54 49.23
C SER A 344 -20.97 20.07 49.14
N VAL A 345 -20.57 19.53 47.98
CA VAL A 345 -19.28 18.88 47.77
C VAL A 345 -18.60 19.42 46.52
N THR A 346 -17.34 19.85 46.65
CA THR A 346 -16.49 20.21 45.53
C THR A 346 -15.60 19.03 45.15
N VAL A 347 -15.70 18.57 43.90
CA VAL A 347 -14.94 17.44 43.34
C VAL A 347 -13.95 17.95 42.28
N VAL A 348 -12.69 17.54 42.40
CA VAL A 348 -11.58 17.99 41.56
C VAL A 348 -10.98 16.79 40.87
N ARG A 349 -11.10 16.69 39.54
CA ARG A 349 -10.53 15.61 38.75
C ARG A 349 -9.34 16.07 37.92
N GLY A 350 -8.26 15.29 37.94
CA GLY A 350 -7.09 15.49 37.09
C GLY A 350 -6.53 14.17 36.57
N TYR A 351 -5.87 14.22 35.41
CA TYR A 351 -5.13 13.08 34.85
C TYR A 351 -3.65 13.43 34.70
N GLU A 352 -2.75 12.45 34.75
CA GLU A 352 -1.35 12.64 34.34
C GLU A 352 -1.25 13.38 32.99
N LEU A 353 -0.21 14.20 32.81
CA LEU A 353 -0.03 15.06 31.62
C LEU A 353 -0.04 14.26 30.29
N THR A 354 0.26 12.96 30.33
CA THR A 354 0.15 12.02 29.21
C THR A 354 -1.26 11.92 28.60
N HIS A 355 -2.32 12.25 29.33
CA HIS A 355 -3.70 12.30 28.80
C HIS A 355 -3.85 13.24 27.59
N ARG A 356 -2.93 14.19 27.41
CA ARG A 356 -2.89 15.07 26.24
C ARG A 356 -2.82 14.30 24.91
N LEU A 357 -2.19 13.11 24.92
CA LEU A 357 -2.08 12.21 23.77
C LEU A 357 -3.38 11.44 23.45
N MET A 358 -4.39 11.48 24.32
CA MET A 358 -5.72 10.88 24.09
C MET A 358 -6.66 11.82 23.32
N ARG A 359 -6.23 13.04 23.03
CA ARG A 359 -6.92 13.97 22.13
C ARG A 359 -6.78 13.46 20.69
N HIS A 360 -7.66 13.90 19.78
CA HIS A 360 -7.57 13.53 18.36
C HIS A 360 -6.23 14.04 17.79
N GLY A 361 -5.44 13.16 17.19
CA GLY A 361 -4.07 13.47 16.74
C GLY A 361 -4.04 14.02 15.31
N GLU A 362 -3.13 14.96 15.05
CA GLU A 362 -3.00 15.53 13.69
C GLU A 362 -2.61 14.44 12.68
N PRO A 363 -3.26 14.36 11.49
CA PRO A 363 -2.95 13.32 10.50
C PRO A 363 -1.52 13.39 9.97
N ALA A 364 -0.63 12.56 10.51
CA ALA A 364 0.79 12.55 10.24
C ALA A 364 1.25 11.29 9.48
N ALA A 365 2.35 11.41 8.74
CA ALA A 365 3.02 10.28 8.09
C ALA A 365 4.47 10.21 8.54
N PHE A 366 4.87 9.04 9.02
CA PHE A 366 6.23 8.74 9.42
C PHE A 366 6.82 7.74 8.41
N GLN A 367 8.10 7.91 8.10
CA GLN A 367 8.80 7.11 7.09
C GLN A 367 10.20 6.80 7.61
N LYS A 368 10.59 5.52 7.62
CA LYS A 368 11.90 5.03 8.09
C LYS A 368 12.28 5.55 9.48
N MET A 369 11.36 5.40 10.44
CA MET A 369 11.50 5.87 11.83
C MET A 369 11.26 4.71 12.80
N THR A 370 11.95 4.72 13.95
CA THR A 370 11.66 3.78 15.03
C THR A 370 10.41 4.21 15.81
N LEU A 371 9.85 3.30 16.62
CA LEU A 371 8.77 3.66 17.53
C LEU A 371 9.22 4.73 18.55
N ALA A 372 10.50 4.75 18.97
CA ALA A 372 11.03 5.80 19.81
C ALA A 372 11.04 7.18 19.12
N ASP A 373 11.39 7.25 17.83
CA ASP A 373 11.38 8.49 17.05
C ASP A 373 9.94 9.04 16.86
N ILE A 374 8.97 8.15 16.65
CA ILE A 374 7.55 8.51 16.50
C ILE A 374 6.99 9.00 17.84
N ALA A 375 7.22 8.26 18.92
CA ALA A 375 6.83 8.67 20.27
C ALA A 375 7.45 10.02 20.65
N GLY A 376 8.74 10.23 20.37
CA GLY A 376 9.44 11.49 20.66
C GLY A 376 8.82 12.71 19.95
N LYS A 377 8.26 12.52 18.75
CA LYS A 377 7.55 13.59 18.03
C LYS A 377 6.17 13.89 18.63
N LEU A 378 5.36 12.86 18.87
CA LEU A 378 3.99 13.02 19.40
C LEU A 378 4.00 13.55 20.84
N ALA A 379 4.84 12.95 21.70
CA ALA A 379 5.07 13.43 23.06
C ALA A 379 5.63 14.87 23.06
N GLY A 380 6.63 15.16 22.21
CA GLY A 380 7.23 16.49 22.11
C GLY A 380 6.23 17.58 21.70
N ALA A 381 5.29 17.28 20.80
CA ALA A 381 4.20 18.20 20.43
C ALA A 381 3.26 18.52 21.61
N CYS A 382 3.06 17.57 22.53
CA CYS A 382 2.24 17.75 23.74
C CYS A 382 2.98 18.35 24.95
N GLY A 383 4.30 18.58 24.84
CA GLY A 383 5.17 19.01 25.94
C GLY A 383 5.58 17.88 26.90
N LEU A 384 5.56 16.64 26.42
CA LEU A 384 5.86 15.41 27.16
C LEU A 384 7.25 14.86 26.83
N THR A 385 7.79 14.01 27.70
CA THR A 385 9.05 13.29 27.48
C THR A 385 8.79 11.83 27.07
N VAL A 386 9.84 11.12 26.65
CA VAL A 386 9.78 9.69 26.32
C VAL A 386 10.94 8.95 26.98
N ASP A 387 10.61 7.85 27.66
CA ASP A 387 11.54 6.83 28.17
C ASP A 387 11.37 5.60 27.28
N ALA A 388 12.35 5.27 26.44
CA ALA A 388 12.23 4.22 25.43
C ALA A 388 13.35 3.17 25.54
N THR A 389 12.97 1.95 25.92
CA THR A 389 13.87 0.79 26.00
C THR A 389 13.44 -0.30 25.02
N GLY A 390 14.40 -0.85 24.26
CA GLY A 390 14.15 -1.91 23.27
C GLY A 390 13.46 -1.49 21.97
N ALA A 391 12.99 -0.25 21.83
CA ALA A 391 12.23 0.26 20.69
C ALA A 391 13.08 0.56 19.43
N SER A 392 14.00 -0.34 19.05
CA SER A 392 14.99 -0.14 17.97
C SER A 392 14.54 -0.58 16.57
N ALA A 393 13.36 -1.19 16.43
CA ALA A 393 12.83 -1.62 15.14
C ALA A 393 12.44 -0.41 14.27
N VAL A 394 13.05 -0.29 13.08
CA VAL A 394 12.69 0.74 12.09
C VAL A 394 11.42 0.34 11.35
N LEU A 395 10.46 1.24 11.30
CA LEU A 395 9.21 1.12 10.56
C LEU A 395 9.35 1.88 9.24
N GLU A 396 9.24 1.18 8.11
CA GLU A 396 9.37 1.78 6.77
C GLU A 396 8.33 2.88 6.52
N HIS A 397 7.08 2.65 6.96
CA HIS A 397 6.00 3.62 6.92
C HIS A 397 5.05 3.44 8.12
N VAL A 398 4.55 4.56 8.64
CA VAL A 398 3.36 4.66 9.50
C VAL A 398 2.50 5.81 8.99
N LEU A 399 1.18 5.61 8.89
CA LEU A 399 0.19 6.64 8.54
C LEU A 399 -0.85 6.81 9.66
N GLN A 400 -0.86 7.97 10.31
CA GLN A 400 -1.90 8.40 11.23
C GLN A 400 -2.99 9.15 10.44
N THR A 401 -4.26 8.83 10.70
CA THR A 401 -5.39 9.51 10.05
C THR A 401 -6.45 9.96 11.05
N ASP A 402 -7.10 9.01 11.72
CA ASP A 402 -8.34 9.27 12.46
C ASP A 402 -8.35 8.48 13.78
N GLN A 403 -7.34 8.77 14.59
CA GLN A 403 -7.04 8.14 15.88
C GLN A 403 -6.17 9.05 16.73
N SER A 404 -6.26 8.91 18.05
CA SER A 404 -5.40 9.62 18.99
C SER A 404 -3.94 9.16 18.91
N ASP A 405 -3.01 10.00 19.37
CA ASP A 405 -1.59 9.67 19.46
C ASP A 405 -1.37 8.46 20.38
N TRP A 406 -2.13 8.37 21.47
CA TRP A 406 -2.10 7.25 22.42
C TRP A 406 -2.52 5.93 21.75
N GLU A 407 -3.58 5.93 20.95
CA GLU A 407 -4.02 4.74 20.20
C GLU A 407 -3.02 4.30 19.14
N LEU A 408 -2.37 5.25 18.44
CA LEU A 408 -1.30 4.93 17.50
C LEU A 408 -0.12 4.29 18.23
N LEU A 409 0.35 4.90 19.32
CA LEU A 409 1.50 4.38 20.08
C LEU A 409 1.23 2.97 20.62
N HIS A 410 0.02 2.71 21.15
CA HIS A 410 -0.37 1.36 21.55
C HIS A 410 -0.40 0.39 20.37
N GLN A 411 -0.89 0.77 19.19
CA GLN A 411 -0.90 -0.10 18.00
C GLN A 411 0.50 -0.45 17.50
N LEU A 412 1.42 0.51 17.48
CA LEU A 412 2.80 0.28 17.06
C LEU A 412 3.57 -0.57 18.10
N ALA A 413 3.36 -0.32 19.39
CA ALA A 413 3.92 -1.13 20.46
C ALA A 413 3.42 -2.60 20.40
N ASP A 414 2.13 -2.78 20.08
CA ASP A 414 1.47 -4.08 19.81
C ASP A 414 2.13 -4.90 18.67
N VAL A 415 2.86 -4.25 17.76
CA VAL A 415 3.60 -4.89 16.65
C VAL A 415 5.09 -5.01 16.96
N CYS A 416 5.67 -4.05 17.67
CA CYS A 416 7.05 -4.12 18.17
C CYS A 416 7.23 -5.13 19.32
N GLY A 417 6.16 -5.55 20.00
CA GLY A 417 6.20 -6.43 21.17
C GLY A 417 6.51 -5.69 22.48
N LEU A 418 6.06 -4.44 22.59
CA LEU A 418 6.30 -3.53 23.72
C LEU A 418 4.99 -3.11 24.39
N GLU A 419 5.09 -2.62 25.61
CA GLU A 419 4.01 -2.00 26.40
C GLU A 419 4.23 -0.48 26.42
N VAL A 420 3.16 0.29 26.21
CA VAL A 420 3.12 1.74 26.44
C VAL A 420 2.50 1.97 27.80
N ALA A 421 3.19 2.71 28.67
CA ALA A 421 2.72 3.09 30.00
C ALA A 421 2.93 4.59 30.25
N SER A 422 2.17 5.15 31.19
CA SER A 422 2.33 6.52 31.66
C SER A 422 3.28 6.60 32.86
N ARG A 423 4.00 7.72 33.01
CA ARG A 423 4.72 8.09 34.23
C ARG A 423 4.85 9.62 34.34
N GLY A 424 3.88 10.27 34.97
CA GLY A 424 3.80 11.72 35.13
C GLY A 424 3.72 12.47 33.81
N ASN A 425 4.86 13.01 33.35
CA ASN A 425 4.96 13.68 32.05
C ASN A 425 5.70 12.85 30.97
N ALA A 426 6.05 11.60 31.27
CA ALA A 426 6.78 10.71 30.35
C ALA A 426 5.88 9.61 29.77
N VAL A 427 6.01 9.35 28.48
CA VAL A 427 5.56 8.12 27.84
C VAL A 427 6.66 7.06 27.97
N VAL A 428 6.33 5.92 28.58
CA VAL A 428 7.29 4.82 28.79
C VAL A 428 7.03 3.71 27.79
N LEU A 429 8.01 3.43 26.93
CA LEU A 429 8.03 2.29 26.01
C LEU A 429 8.99 1.22 26.57
N ARG A 430 8.44 0.06 26.94
CA ARG A 430 9.18 -0.99 27.66
C ARG A 430 8.75 -2.40 27.24
N ALA A 431 9.54 -3.41 27.57
CA ALA A 431 9.06 -4.79 27.50
C ALA A 431 7.97 -5.03 28.57
N PRO A 432 6.94 -5.87 28.30
CA PRO A 432 5.90 -6.16 29.29
C PRO A 432 6.44 -6.77 30.58
N THR A 433 5.86 -6.39 31.73
CA THR A 433 6.20 -7.01 33.03
C THR A 433 5.90 -8.50 32.98
N THR A 434 6.83 -9.34 33.46
CA THR A 434 6.63 -10.79 33.60
C THR A 434 6.62 -11.15 35.08
N ALA A 435 5.62 -11.92 35.53
CA ALA A 435 5.55 -12.46 36.87
C ALA A 435 6.53 -13.63 37.03
N SER A 436 7.32 -13.61 38.11
CA SER A 436 8.09 -14.76 38.61
C SER A 436 7.24 -15.60 39.57
N GLY A 437 7.69 -16.81 39.95
CA GLY A 437 6.99 -17.65 40.93
C GLY A 437 6.81 -17.01 42.31
N PRO A 438 6.03 -17.63 43.21
CA PRO A 438 5.62 -17.05 44.48
C PRO A 438 6.80 -16.61 45.34
N ALA A 439 6.61 -15.48 46.04
CA ALA A 439 7.61 -14.89 46.92
C ALA A 439 8.09 -15.86 48.01
N THR A 440 9.37 -15.75 48.35
CA THR A 440 10.01 -16.47 49.47
C THR A 440 9.96 -15.69 50.79
N ALA A 441 9.22 -14.58 50.81
CA ALA A 441 9.09 -13.62 51.90
C ALA A 441 7.60 -13.51 52.31
N GLY A 442 7.31 -13.22 53.57
CA GLY A 442 5.95 -12.99 54.04
C GLY A 442 5.49 -11.54 53.81
N ALA A 443 4.21 -11.25 54.04
CA ALA A 443 3.68 -9.89 53.94
C ALA A 443 4.30 -8.88 54.94
N ARG A 444 5.08 -9.36 55.91
CA ARG A 444 5.85 -8.53 56.86
C ARG A 444 7.22 -8.09 56.31
N ASP A 445 7.77 -8.81 55.34
CA ASP A 445 9.14 -8.62 54.83
C ASP A 445 9.16 -8.03 53.41
N ASP A 446 8.12 -8.26 52.61
CA ASP A 446 7.96 -7.74 51.24
C ASP A 446 6.55 -7.13 51.07
N PRO A 447 6.42 -5.81 50.86
CA PRO A 447 5.12 -5.16 50.72
C PRO A 447 4.40 -5.49 49.41
N THR A 448 5.01 -6.24 48.48
CA THR A 448 4.31 -6.78 47.30
C THR A 448 3.59 -8.11 47.58
N VAL A 449 3.76 -8.69 48.78
CA VAL A 449 3.07 -9.91 49.20
C VAL A 449 1.75 -9.56 49.91
N LEU A 450 0.66 -10.18 49.45
CA LEU A 450 -0.72 -9.97 49.88
C LEU A 450 -1.27 -11.26 50.48
N GLU A 451 -1.30 -11.30 51.80
CA GLU A 451 -1.45 -12.52 52.60
C GLU A 451 -2.79 -12.54 53.34
N ARG A 452 -3.56 -13.62 53.16
CA ARG A 452 -4.90 -13.77 53.76
C ARG A 452 -4.81 -13.79 55.29
N GLY A 453 -5.49 -12.83 55.93
CA GLY A 453 -5.49 -12.68 57.39
C GLY A 453 -4.39 -11.77 57.92
N ALA A 454 -3.59 -11.16 57.04
CA ALA A 454 -2.56 -10.19 57.39
C ALA A 454 -2.88 -8.80 56.79
N ASN A 455 -2.54 -8.54 55.53
CA ASN A 455 -2.77 -7.27 54.82
C ASN A 455 -3.86 -7.36 53.73
N LEU A 456 -4.32 -8.57 53.38
CA LEU A 456 -5.39 -8.78 52.39
C LEU A 456 -6.77 -8.79 53.07
N LEU A 457 -7.56 -7.73 52.85
CA LEU A 457 -8.87 -7.51 53.47
C LEU A 457 -10.00 -8.26 52.73
N ARG A 458 -9.96 -8.22 51.40
CA ARG A 458 -10.92 -8.86 50.50
C ARG A 458 -10.22 -9.35 49.24
N VAL A 459 -10.63 -10.50 48.72
CA VAL A 459 -10.24 -10.92 47.36
C VAL A 459 -11.35 -11.75 46.71
N HIS A 460 -11.49 -11.59 45.40
CA HIS A 460 -12.20 -12.49 44.51
C HIS A 460 -11.22 -12.89 43.41
N VAL A 461 -10.92 -14.18 43.29
CA VAL A 461 -10.02 -14.73 42.27
C VAL A 461 -10.81 -15.69 41.38
N THR A 462 -10.73 -15.49 40.07
CA THR A 462 -11.34 -16.37 39.06
C THR A 462 -10.26 -16.91 38.13
N SER A 463 -10.27 -18.22 37.89
CA SER A 463 -9.43 -18.88 36.88
C SER A 463 -10.35 -19.53 35.84
N THR A 464 -10.29 -19.06 34.60
CA THR A 464 -11.25 -19.39 33.53
C THR A 464 -10.57 -20.02 32.32
N ALA A 465 -11.28 -20.98 31.70
CA ALA A 465 -10.91 -21.57 30.42
C ALA A 465 -11.67 -20.93 29.23
N SER A 466 -12.58 -19.99 29.51
CA SER A 466 -13.42 -19.34 28.51
C SER A 466 -12.61 -18.39 27.63
N GLY A 467 -12.82 -18.45 26.31
CA GLY A 467 -12.10 -17.63 25.33
C GLY A 467 -10.62 -18.02 25.11
N LEU A 468 -10.07 -18.98 25.85
CA LEU A 468 -8.70 -19.47 25.61
C LEU A 468 -8.62 -20.31 24.33
N VAL A 469 -7.45 -20.27 23.71
CA VAL A 469 -7.06 -21.09 22.55
C VAL A 469 -5.68 -21.69 22.79
N PRO A 470 -5.30 -22.82 22.14
CA PRO A 470 -3.97 -23.40 22.34
C PRO A 470 -2.85 -22.54 21.74
N SER A 471 -3.13 -21.84 20.63
CA SER A 471 -2.15 -21.03 19.90
C SER A 471 -2.83 -19.99 18.99
N VAL A 472 -2.04 -18.99 18.57
CA VAL A 472 -2.39 -18.00 17.56
C VAL A 472 -1.45 -18.16 16.37
N GLU A 473 -2.00 -18.26 15.16
CA GLU A 473 -1.29 -18.11 13.89
C GLU A 473 -1.61 -16.74 13.28
N VAL A 474 -0.58 -15.96 12.96
CA VAL A 474 -0.71 -14.72 12.18
C VAL A 474 -0.15 -14.98 10.79
N ARG A 475 -0.86 -14.55 9.75
CA ARG A 475 -0.45 -14.67 8.35
C ARG A 475 -0.40 -13.30 7.67
N GLY A 476 0.77 -12.93 7.19
CA GLY A 476 1.00 -11.74 6.36
C GLY A 476 1.40 -12.09 4.93
N TRP A 477 1.74 -11.07 4.16
CA TRP A 477 2.17 -11.20 2.77
C TRP A 477 3.39 -10.32 2.50
N SER A 478 4.36 -10.86 1.78
CA SER A 478 5.56 -10.12 1.35
C SER A 478 5.51 -9.86 -0.16
N PRO A 479 5.27 -8.61 -0.62
CA PRO A 479 5.27 -8.29 -2.05
C PRO A 479 6.60 -8.63 -2.73
N THR A 480 7.72 -8.41 -2.04
CA THR A 480 9.08 -8.61 -2.56
C THR A 480 9.41 -10.07 -2.87
N THR A 481 8.99 -11.01 -2.02
CA THR A 481 9.22 -12.46 -2.24
C THR A 481 8.01 -13.17 -2.86
N LYS A 482 6.87 -12.48 -2.98
CA LYS A 482 5.59 -13.01 -3.47
C LYS A 482 5.13 -14.26 -2.69
N ALA A 483 5.32 -14.23 -1.37
CA ALA A 483 5.03 -15.35 -0.48
C ALA A 483 4.28 -14.88 0.77
N ALA A 484 3.51 -15.80 1.36
CA ALA A 484 2.89 -15.60 2.67
C ALA A 484 3.95 -15.71 3.78
N THR A 485 3.96 -14.75 4.70
CA THR A 485 4.71 -14.80 5.95
C THR A 485 3.83 -15.40 7.03
N VAL A 486 4.33 -16.36 7.80
CA VAL A 486 3.56 -17.05 8.85
C VAL A 486 4.36 -17.02 10.15
N GLY A 487 3.68 -16.72 11.24
CA GLY A 487 4.23 -16.75 12.59
C GLY A 487 3.18 -17.32 13.56
N THR A 488 3.61 -18.27 14.39
CA THR A 488 2.73 -18.98 15.33
C THR A 488 3.30 -18.88 16.73
N ALA A 489 2.44 -18.70 17.72
CA ALA A 489 2.80 -18.72 19.13
C ALA A 489 1.76 -19.49 19.95
N SER A 490 2.19 -20.30 20.91
CA SER A 490 1.31 -20.91 21.90
C SER A 490 0.84 -19.88 22.92
N VAL A 491 -0.38 -20.02 23.42
CA VAL A 491 -0.94 -19.09 24.42
C VAL A 491 -0.21 -19.19 25.75
N SER A 492 0.09 -18.01 26.32
CA SER A 492 0.98 -17.79 27.46
C SER A 492 0.43 -16.64 28.31
N ALA A 493 0.67 -16.63 29.62
CA ALA A 493 0.21 -15.57 30.51
C ALA A 493 1.39 -14.97 31.27
N LYS A 494 2.26 -14.20 30.60
CA LYS A 494 3.47 -13.62 31.22
C LYS A 494 3.19 -12.81 32.48
N GLY A 495 2.02 -12.17 32.55
CA GLY A 495 1.59 -11.42 33.74
C GLY A 495 1.16 -12.27 34.93
N VAL A 496 1.17 -13.61 34.86
CA VAL A 496 0.62 -14.50 35.91
C VAL A 496 1.47 -15.76 36.08
N ALA A 497 1.91 -16.02 37.31
CA ALA A 497 2.71 -17.19 37.69
C ALA A 497 2.00 -17.98 38.80
N THR A 498 1.14 -18.91 38.37
CA THR A 498 0.32 -19.81 39.21
C THR A 498 0.56 -21.27 38.87
N SER A 499 -0.01 -22.20 39.64
CA SER A 499 0.04 -23.64 39.32
C SER A 499 -0.83 -24.04 38.12
N LEU A 500 -1.86 -23.24 37.79
CA LEU A 500 -2.55 -23.30 36.50
C LEU A 500 -1.83 -22.44 35.45
N THR A 501 -1.90 -22.86 34.19
CA THR A 501 -1.38 -22.13 33.02
C THR A 501 -2.36 -22.27 31.84
N PRO A 502 -2.46 -21.26 30.94
CA PRO A 502 -3.56 -21.19 29.97
C PRO A 502 -3.47 -22.25 28.85
N GLY A 503 -2.27 -22.61 28.38
CA GLY A 503 -2.12 -23.61 27.31
C GLY A 503 -2.71 -24.99 27.65
N PRO A 504 -2.32 -25.62 28.78
CA PRO A 504 -2.96 -26.85 29.26
C PRO A 504 -4.45 -26.69 29.57
N LEU A 505 -4.90 -25.49 29.95
CA LEU A 505 -6.31 -25.22 30.25
C LEU A 505 -7.16 -25.16 28.96
N ALA A 506 -6.67 -24.50 27.90
CA ALA A 506 -7.28 -24.51 26.57
C ALA A 506 -7.35 -25.92 25.94
N GLY A 507 -6.36 -26.76 26.25
CA GLY A 507 -6.38 -28.18 25.86
C GLY A 507 -7.52 -28.99 26.49
N ARG A 508 -8.06 -28.55 27.65
CA ARG A 508 -9.20 -29.22 28.32
C ARG A 508 -10.56 -28.82 27.75
N THR A 509 -10.64 -27.70 27.02
CA THR A 509 -11.88 -27.20 26.39
C THR A 509 -11.96 -27.53 24.89
N SER A 510 -11.01 -28.30 24.35
CA SER A 510 -10.91 -28.63 22.92
C SER A 510 -10.89 -27.41 22.00
N ALA A 511 -10.35 -26.28 22.47
CA ALA A 511 -10.31 -25.03 21.73
C ALA A 511 -9.43 -25.15 20.47
N SER A 512 -9.88 -24.55 19.37
CA SER A 512 -9.11 -24.48 18.11
C SER A 512 -8.15 -23.28 18.11
N PRO A 513 -6.99 -23.35 17.42
CA PRO A 513 -6.11 -22.20 17.23
C PRO A 513 -6.81 -21.00 16.59
N THR A 514 -6.47 -19.78 17.02
CA THR A 514 -6.95 -18.55 16.35
C THR A 514 -6.07 -18.25 15.13
N LEU A 515 -6.71 -18.00 13.98
CA LEU A 515 -6.04 -17.52 12.77
C LEU A 515 -6.32 -16.02 12.56
N VAL A 516 -5.26 -15.22 12.42
CA VAL A 516 -5.34 -13.77 12.21
C VAL A 516 -4.67 -13.37 10.89
N SER A 517 -5.39 -12.61 10.07
CA SER A 517 -4.87 -12.03 8.82
C SER A 517 -4.23 -10.68 9.10
N ALA A 518 -2.96 -10.51 8.71
CA ALA A 518 -2.19 -9.28 8.84
C ALA A 518 -1.40 -9.00 7.55
N PRO A 519 -2.10 -8.77 6.41
CA PRO A 519 -1.52 -8.86 5.06
C PRO A 519 -0.38 -7.88 4.78
N HIS A 520 -0.25 -6.80 5.56
CA HIS A 520 0.83 -5.82 5.46
C HIS A 520 2.15 -6.27 6.10
N LEU A 521 2.15 -7.30 6.98
CA LEU A 521 3.36 -7.76 7.69
C LEU A 521 4.26 -8.61 6.79
N SER A 522 5.05 -7.94 5.96
CA SER A 522 5.95 -8.51 4.96
C SER A 522 7.19 -9.23 5.50
N THR A 523 7.42 -9.20 6.83
CA THR A 523 8.65 -9.69 7.48
C THR A 523 8.34 -10.69 8.60
N ALA A 524 9.01 -11.85 8.58
CA ALA A 524 8.72 -12.97 9.49
C ALA A 524 8.92 -12.65 10.99
N SER A 525 9.84 -11.75 11.36
CA SER A 525 10.03 -11.31 12.75
C SER A 525 8.79 -10.58 13.28
N LEU A 526 8.25 -9.62 12.51
CA LEU A 526 7.05 -8.87 12.90
C LEU A 526 5.81 -9.76 13.03
N VAL A 527 5.62 -10.70 12.09
CA VAL A 527 4.53 -11.68 12.17
C VAL A 527 4.66 -12.56 13.42
N LYS A 528 5.87 -12.99 13.77
CA LYS A 528 6.13 -13.76 14.99
C LYS A 528 5.91 -12.94 16.27
N SER A 529 6.36 -11.68 16.31
CA SER A 529 6.10 -10.77 17.45
C SER A 529 4.61 -10.50 17.63
N ARG A 530 3.87 -10.24 16.54
CA ARG A 530 2.41 -10.05 16.58
C ARG A 530 1.68 -11.31 17.02
N ALA A 531 2.11 -12.49 16.58
CA ALA A 531 1.56 -13.77 17.05
C ALA A 531 1.81 -13.98 18.53
N ALA A 532 3.03 -13.72 19.02
CA ALA A 532 3.37 -13.83 20.44
C ALA A 532 2.54 -12.89 21.31
N LEU A 533 2.43 -11.61 20.94
CA LEU A 533 1.66 -10.62 21.71
C LEU A 533 0.15 -10.92 21.71
N LEU A 534 -0.42 -11.39 20.60
CA LEU A 534 -1.83 -11.83 20.57
C LEU A 534 -2.05 -13.11 21.39
N ALA A 535 -1.09 -14.04 21.37
CA ALA A 535 -1.13 -15.24 22.20
C ALA A 535 -0.93 -14.95 23.69
N ASP A 536 -0.14 -13.92 24.04
CA ASP A 536 -0.01 -13.43 25.40
C ASP A 536 -1.30 -12.73 25.87
N ARG A 537 -1.90 -11.84 25.07
CA ARG A 537 -3.14 -11.13 25.41
C ARG A 537 -4.34 -12.07 25.59
N LEU A 538 -4.45 -13.11 24.76
CA LEU A 538 -5.46 -14.16 24.93
C LEU A 538 -5.17 -15.08 26.12
N GLY A 539 -3.91 -15.18 26.56
CA GLY A 539 -3.55 -15.96 27.74
C GLY A 539 -3.73 -15.21 29.05
N GLU A 540 -3.41 -13.90 29.08
CA GLU A 540 -3.64 -13.03 30.25
C GLU A 540 -5.11 -13.04 30.71
N SER A 541 -6.08 -13.33 29.83
CA SER A 541 -7.50 -13.41 30.20
C SER A 541 -7.89 -14.63 31.04
N PHE A 542 -6.98 -15.59 31.28
CA PHE A 542 -7.29 -16.82 32.02
C PHE A 542 -7.43 -16.64 33.53
N ALA A 543 -6.86 -15.58 34.11
CA ALA A 543 -6.81 -15.37 35.54
C ALA A 543 -7.16 -13.92 35.87
N GLU A 544 -8.14 -13.76 36.76
CA GLU A 544 -8.78 -12.50 37.08
C GLU A 544 -8.82 -12.31 38.60
N ILE A 545 -8.49 -11.11 39.06
CA ILE A 545 -8.55 -10.74 40.47
C ILE A 545 -9.22 -9.38 40.63
N ASP A 546 -10.15 -9.30 41.58
CA ASP A 546 -10.61 -8.06 42.21
C ASP A 546 -10.36 -8.18 43.72
N GLY A 547 -9.54 -7.30 44.30
CA GLY A 547 -9.19 -7.36 45.71
C GLY A 547 -9.02 -6.01 46.38
N THR A 548 -8.99 -6.02 47.71
CA THR A 548 -8.77 -4.86 48.58
C THR A 548 -7.75 -5.24 49.64
N ALA A 549 -6.69 -4.45 49.76
CA ALA A 549 -5.65 -4.59 50.77
C ALA A 549 -5.60 -3.36 51.68
N THR A 550 -4.96 -3.49 52.84
CA THR A 550 -4.58 -2.34 53.68
C THR A 550 -3.69 -1.39 52.88
N GLY A 551 -3.85 -0.08 53.09
CA GLY A 551 -3.21 0.96 52.30
C GLY A 551 -1.68 0.83 52.22
N ASN A 552 -1.18 0.66 51.00
CA ASN A 552 0.21 0.31 50.72
C ASN A 552 0.69 1.04 49.44
N PRO A 553 1.66 1.99 49.53
CA PRO A 553 2.08 2.82 48.40
C PRO A 553 3.05 2.12 47.43
N ALA A 554 3.46 0.87 47.70
CA ALA A 554 4.30 0.07 46.79
C ALA A 554 3.47 -0.70 45.74
N LEU A 555 2.20 -0.98 46.01
CA LEU A 555 1.26 -1.56 45.03
C LEU A 555 0.95 -0.51 43.95
N LYS A 556 1.32 -0.75 42.69
CA LYS A 556 1.01 0.15 41.57
C LYS A 556 0.73 -0.65 40.30
N ALA A 557 -0.05 -0.10 39.37
CA ALA A 557 -0.28 -0.77 38.10
C ALA A 557 1.04 -1.06 37.35
N GLY A 558 1.18 -2.29 36.86
CA GLY A 558 2.38 -2.78 36.20
C GLY A 558 3.46 -3.38 37.11
N THR A 559 3.33 -3.29 38.44
CA THR A 559 4.15 -4.09 39.38
C THR A 559 3.62 -5.53 39.49
N VAL A 560 4.45 -6.43 40.01
CA VAL A 560 4.02 -7.76 40.44
C VAL A 560 3.56 -7.67 41.90
N ALA A 561 2.49 -8.38 42.25
CA ALA A 561 2.10 -8.69 43.62
C ALA A 561 1.92 -10.21 43.78
N THR A 562 2.22 -10.76 44.95
CA THR A 562 2.05 -12.20 45.24
C THR A 562 0.86 -12.40 46.16
N LEU A 563 -0.13 -13.22 45.76
CA LEU A 563 -1.19 -13.68 46.65
C LEU A 563 -0.76 -14.95 47.40
N THR A 564 -0.97 -14.96 48.72
CA THR A 564 -0.65 -16.10 49.59
C THR A 564 -1.77 -16.39 50.60
N GLY A 565 -1.88 -17.67 50.98
CA GLY A 565 -2.86 -18.14 51.97
C GLY A 565 -4.27 -18.36 51.41
N LEU A 566 -4.43 -18.34 50.08
CA LEU A 566 -5.68 -18.65 49.37
C LEU A 566 -5.79 -20.13 48.97
N GLY A 567 -4.65 -20.83 48.90
CA GLY A 567 -4.54 -22.22 48.47
C GLY A 567 -4.38 -22.34 46.95
N ALA A 568 -3.80 -23.47 46.51
CA ALA A 568 -3.72 -23.80 45.09
C ALA A 568 -5.15 -23.99 44.50
N PRO A 569 -5.46 -23.43 43.32
CA PRO A 569 -4.55 -22.84 42.33
C PRO A 569 -4.38 -21.31 42.40
N PHE A 570 -4.87 -20.65 43.47
CA PHE A 570 -4.98 -19.19 43.57
C PHE A 570 -3.76 -18.52 44.24
N ASP A 571 -2.95 -19.27 44.98
CA ASP A 571 -1.63 -18.79 45.42
C ASP A 571 -0.68 -18.66 44.20
N GLY A 572 -0.01 -17.52 44.09
CA GLY A 572 0.85 -17.20 42.94
C GLY A 572 1.13 -15.71 42.80
N ALA A 573 1.88 -15.34 41.77
CA ALA A 573 2.22 -13.93 41.51
C ALA A 573 1.52 -13.39 40.26
N TYR A 574 1.11 -12.13 40.31
CA TYR A 574 0.24 -11.49 39.34
C TYR A 574 0.69 -10.04 39.06
N VAL A 575 0.69 -9.62 37.80
CA VAL A 575 0.94 -8.23 37.40
C VAL A 575 -0.35 -7.43 37.52
N LEU A 576 -0.36 -6.42 38.39
CA LEU A 576 -1.53 -5.57 38.63
C LEU A 576 -1.87 -4.75 37.37
N SER A 577 -3.12 -4.83 36.88
CA SER A 577 -3.58 -4.05 35.72
C SER A 577 -4.06 -2.66 36.11
N THR A 578 -4.74 -2.55 37.26
CA THR A 578 -5.21 -1.30 37.88
C THR A 578 -4.97 -1.35 39.39
N VAL A 579 -4.57 -0.24 40.00
CA VAL A 579 -4.55 -0.07 41.47
C VAL A 579 -5.17 1.28 41.82
N VAL A 580 -6.18 1.27 42.70
CA VAL A 580 -6.85 2.46 43.22
C VAL A 580 -6.47 2.63 44.69
N HIS A 581 -5.71 3.69 44.99
CA HIS A 581 -5.44 4.13 46.34
C HIS A 581 -6.61 4.99 46.82
N ARG A 582 -7.39 4.52 47.80
CA ARG A 582 -8.51 5.26 48.40
C ARG A 582 -8.12 5.73 49.79
N PHE A 583 -8.20 7.03 50.02
CA PHE A 583 -8.15 7.65 51.34
C PHE A 583 -9.54 8.14 51.67
N ASP A 584 -10.13 7.60 52.73
CA ASP A 584 -11.48 7.90 53.19
C ASP A 584 -11.42 8.29 54.68
N GLY A 585 -11.69 9.56 54.98
CA GLY A 585 -11.64 10.08 56.34
C GLY A 585 -12.79 9.64 57.25
N SER A 586 -13.78 8.89 56.74
CA SER A 586 -15.06 8.65 57.41
C SER A 586 -15.31 7.20 57.83
N VAL A 587 -14.77 6.19 57.11
CA VAL A 587 -15.04 4.77 57.40
C VAL A 587 -13.80 3.87 57.41
N GLU A 588 -13.00 3.86 56.34
CA GLU A 588 -11.98 2.80 56.12
C GLU A 588 -10.51 3.27 56.15
N GLY A 589 -10.25 4.57 56.23
CA GLY A 589 -8.87 5.11 56.27
C GLY A 589 -8.18 5.01 54.91
N TYR A 590 -6.96 4.46 54.86
CA TYR A 590 -6.23 4.22 53.61
C TYR A 590 -6.33 2.74 53.19
N THR A 591 -6.93 2.48 52.03
CA THR A 591 -7.02 1.16 51.40
C THR A 591 -6.47 1.18 49.98
N CYS A 592 -6.08 0.00 49.48
CA CYS A 592 -5.68 -0.21 48.09
C CYS A 592 -6.60 -1.25 47.45
N GLU A 593 -7.50 -0.82 46.58
CA GLU A 593 -8.20 -1.74 45.66
C GLU A 593 -7.25 -2.08 44.50
N PHE A 594 -7.19 -3.36 44.12
CA PHE A 594 -6.31 -3.82 43.05
C PHE A 594 -7.04 -4.81 42.13
N ARG A 595 -6.79 -4.66 40.83
CA ARG A 595 -7.35 -5.52 39.78
C ARG A 595 -6.25 -6.19 38.97
N VAL A 596 -6.51 -7.43 38.57
CA VAL A 596 -5.74 -8.15 37.56
C VAL A 596 -6.73 -8.61 36.48
N SER A 597 -6.58 -8.05 35.28
CA SER A 597 -7.44 -8.32 34.11
C SER A 597 -6.64 -8.45 32.80
N GLY A 598 -5.31 -8.50 32.90
CA GLY A 598 -4.40 -8.49 31.75
C GLY A 598 -4.36 -7.14 31.01
N THR A 599 -4.01 -7.18 29.73
CA THR A 599 -4.06 -6.05 28.78
C THR A 599 -5.41 -5.92 28.04
N ALA A 600 -6.44 -6.68 28.44
CA ALA A 600 -7.78 -6.59 27.88
C ALA A 600 -8.65 -5.62 28.68
N ASP A 601 -9.30 -4.66 28.00
CA ASP A 601 -10.40 -3.90 28.58
C ASP A 601 -11.62 -4.83 28.73
N ARG A 602 -12.10 -4.98 29.97
CA ARG A 602 -13.23 -5.83 30.36
C ARG A 602 -14.50 -5.05 30.67
N SER A 603 -14.49 -3.72 30.53
CA SER A 603 -15.70 -2.90 30.60
C SER A 603 -16.68 -3.28 29.48
N THR A 604 -17.94 -2.84 29.56
CA THR A 604 -18.90 -3.05 28.45
C THR A 604 -18.42 -2.39 27.16
N TRP A 605 -17.70 -1.25 27.25
CA TRP A 605 -17.07 -0.61 26.09
C TRP A 605 -15.88 -1.44 25.57
N GLY A 606 -15.07 -2.04 26.45
CA GLY A 606 -14.05 -2.99 26.07
C GLY A 606 -14.67 -4.15 25.27
N VAL A 607 -15.54 -4.93 25.91
CA VAL A 607 -16.09 -6.20 25.39
C VAL A 607 -16.97 -6.01 24.16
N THR A 608 -17.81 -4.98 24.11
CA THR A 608 -18.73 -4.76 22.96
C THR A 608 -18.19 -3.75 21.93
N GLY A 609 -17.25 -2.91 22.33
CA GLY A 609 -16.56 -1.98 21.44
C GLY A 609 -15.41 -2.65 20.65
N PRO A 610 -14.78 -1.89 19.75
CA PRO A 610 -13.91 -2.41 18.70
C PRO A 610 -12.53 -2.95 19.15
N ARG A 611 -12.32 -3.22 20.45
CA ARG A 611 -11.05 -3.79 20.99
C ARG A 611 -11.21 -5.08 21.82
N GLY A 612 -12.38 -5.36 22.40
CA GLY A 612 -12.61 -6.52 23.29
C GLY A 612 -13.56 -7.59 22.74
N GLY A 613 -13.97 -7.47 21.47
CA GLY A 613 -14.52 -8.59 20.72
C GLY A 613 -13.46 -9.70 20.57
N GLY A 614 -13.48 -10.67 21.48
CA GLY A 614 -12.49 -11.75 21.54
C GLY A 614 -12.40 -12.52 20.23
N GLY A 615 -11.21 -12.54 19.63
CA GLY A 615 -10.96 -13.25 18.36
C GLY A 615 -10.64 -12.37 17.14
N SER A 616 -10.48 -11.05 17.26
CA SER A 616 -9.82 -10.26 16.21
C SER A 616 -8.86 -9.20 16.77
N GLY A 617 -7.66 -9.09 16.21
CA GLY A 617 -6.64 -8.10 16.60
C GLY A 617 -6.86 -6.72 15.98
N GLY A 618 -8.10 -6.29 15.84
CA GLY A 618 -8.49 -5.00 15.25
C GLY A 618 -8.37 -3.83 16.25
N SER A 619 -8.09 -2.64 15.73
CA SER A 619 -8.10 -1.41 16.54
C SER A 619 -9.44 -0.67 16.40
N GLY A 620 -10.01 -0.27 17.53
CA GLY A 620 -10.45 1.10 17.86
C GLY A 620 -11.48 1.81 16.97
N SER A 621 -11.29 1.84 15.65
CA SER A 621 -12.10 2.59 14.70
C SER A 621 -12.27 1.82 13.40
N SER A 622 -13.47 1.23 13.21
CA SER A 622 -13.87 0.57 11.95
C SER A 622 -12.91 -0.51 11.41
N ALA A 623 -12.32 -1.33 12.29
CA ALA A 623 -11.32 -2.35 11.94
C ALA A 623 -11.77 -3.28 10.78
N GLY A 624 -11.30 -2.99 9.56
CA GLY A 624 -11.67 -3.68 8.31
C GLY A 624 -12.23 -2.76 7.21
N ALA A 625 -12.60 -1.51 7.54
CA ALA A 625 -13.08 -0.53 6.58
C ALA A 625 -11.92 0.05 5.75
N LEU A 626 -11.78 -0.44 4.52
CA LEU A 626 -10.93 0.18 3.50
C LEU A 626 -11.50 1.57 3.13
N ARG A 627 -10.80 2.64 3.48
CA ARG A 627 -11.22 4.02 3.19
C ARG A 627 -10.74 4.44 1.80
N ALA A 628 -11.63 4.40 0.81
CA ALA A 628 -11.37 4.91 -0.53
C ALA A 628 -11.61 6.44 -0.60
N MET A 629 -10.64 7.22 -1.08
CA MET A 629 -10.74 8.67 -1.19
C MET A 629 -9.87 9.27 -2.31
N PRO A 630 -10.18 10.49 -2.80
CA PRO A 630 -9.32 11.19 -3.75
C PRO A 630 -8.00 11.61 -3.10
N ALA A 631 -6.90 11.28 -3.76
CA ALA A 631 -5.55 11.64 -3.36
C ALA A 631 -4.81 12.29 -4.55
N VAL A 632 -3.76 13.05 -4.28
CA VAL A 632 -2.96 13.73 -5.33
C VAL A 632 -1.55 13.19 -5.32
N VAL A 633 -1.05 12.74 -6.47
CA VAL A 633 0.29 12.16 -6.62
C VAL A 633 1.35 13.23 -6.36
N THR A 634 2.29 12.95 -5.46
CA THR A 634 3.39 13.85 -5.08
C THR A 634 4.73 13.40 -5.64
N ASN A 635 4.94 12.09 -5.82
CA ASN A 635 6.15 11.50 -6.37
C ASN A 635 5.82 10.17 -7.07
N ASN A 636 6.46 9.89 -8.20
CA ASN A 636 6.37 8.62 -8.93
C ASN A 636 7.76 8.02 -9.29
N ASP A 637 8.85 8.59 -8.78
CA ASP A 637 10.19 8.01 -8.87
C ASP A 637 10.47 7.09 -7.66
N ASP A 638 10.05 5.83 -7.81
CA ASP A 638 10.26 4.72 -6.85
C ASP A 638 11.76 4.32 -6.72
N GLY A 639 12.66 4.94 -7.48
CA GLY A 639 14.11 4.73 -7.40
C GLY A 639 14.53 3.26 -7.58
N GLU A 640 15.21 2.71 -6.58
CA GLU A 640 15.60 1.28 -6.57
C GLU A 640 14.41 0.31 -6.52
N GLY A 641 13.23 0.78 -6.13
CA GLY A 641 12.04 -0.04 -5.84
C GLY A 641 11.53 -0.84 -7.04
N LYS A 642 11.64 -0.31 -8.26
CA LYS A 642 11.30 -0.98 -9.55
C LYS A 642 9.86 -1.53 -9.66
N LEU A 643 8.96 -1.20 -8.72
CA LEU A 643 7.59 -1.72 -8.68
C LEU A 643 6.57 -0.78 -9.35
N GLY A 644 6.96 0.45 -9.70
CA GLY A 644 6.08 1.43 -10.36
C GLY A 644 5.11 2.10 -9.39
N ARG A 645 5.50 2.18 -8.11
CA ARG A 645 4.72 2.75 -7.00
C ARG A 645 4.71 4.27 -7.07
N VAL A 646 3.73 4.88 -6.40
CA VAL A 646 3.61 6.34 -6.27
C VAL A 646 3.48 6.75 -4.81
N ARG A 647 3.82 7.99 -4.49
CA ARG A 647 3.42 8.65 -3.23
C ARG A 647 2.25 9.57 -3.51
N VAL A 648 1.37 9.72 -2.53
CA VAL A 648 0.25 10.65 -2.61
C VAL A 648 0.18 11.52 -1.36
N LYS A 649 -0.38 12.72 -1.51
CA LYS A 649 -0.98 13.47 -0.40
C LYS A 649 -2.48 13.27 -0.38
N LEU A 650 -3.11 13.56 0.77
CA LEU A 650 -4.52 13.25 1.04
C LEU A 650 -5.28 14.56 1.36
N PRO A 651 -5.73 15.36 0.36
CA PRO A 651 -6.21 16.72 0.60
C PRO A 651 -7.46 16.83 1.47
N THR A 652 -8.23 15.74 1.60
CA THR A 652 -9.40 15.64 2.50
C THR A 652 -9.03 15.37 3.96
N ILE A 653 -7.74 15.17 4.25
CA ILE A 653 -7.19 14.82 5.58
C ILE A 653 -6.09 15.82 5.97
N SER A 654 -5.10 16.05 5.10
CA SER A 654 -4.01 17.01 5.34
C SER A 654 -3.32 17.38 4.01
N ASP A 655 -3.12 18.68 3.81
CA ASP A 655 -2.32 19.21 2.69
C ASP A 655 -0.81 18.98 2.84
N ARG A 656 -0.35 18.65 4.05
CA ARG A 656 1.08 18.51 4.41
C ARG A 656 1.58 17.07 4.42
N THR A 657 0.67 16.10 4.43
CA THR A 657 0.98 14.71 4.78
C THR A 657 1.12 13.85 3.53
N GLU A 658 2.36 13.48 3.20
CA GLU A 658 2.70 12.54 2.13
C GLU A 658 2.76 11.10 2.66
N THR A 659 2.04 10.17 2.01
CA THR A 659 2.06 8.74 2.35
C THR A 659 3.43 8.10 2.09
N GLY A 660 3.62 6.88 2.58
CA GLY A 660 4.61 5.96 2.04
C GLY A 660 4.31 5.59 0.59
N TRP A 661 5.16 4.72 0.03
CA TRP A 661 4.98 4.19 -1.32
C TRP A 661 3.70 3.35 -1.43
N ALA A 662 2.81 3.77 -2.32
CA ALA A 662 1.54 3.13 -2.63
C ALA A 662 1.66 2.22 -3.85
N ASP A 663 1.17 1.00 -3.76
CA ASP A 663 1.13 0.06 -4.88
C ASP A 663 0.01 0.45 -5.86
N VAL A 664 0.34 0.58 -7.14
CA VAL A 664 -0.59 0.98 -8.22
C VAL A 664 -1.22 -0.26 -8.86
N VAL A 665 -2.55 -0.28 -8.97
CA VAL A 665 -3.29 -1.33 -9.66
C VAL A 665 -3.05 -1.25 -11.17
N SER A 666 -2.64 -2.36 -11.77
CA SER A 666 -2.35 -2.50 -13.21
C SER A 666 -3.28 -3.54 -13.85
N ALA A 667 -3.71 -3.30 -15.09
CA ALA A 667 -4.53 -4.25 -15.85
C ALA A 667 -3.68 -5.46 -16.28
N GLY A 668 -3.58 -6.44 -15.36
CA GLY A 668 -2.76 -7.63 -15.47
C GLY A 668 -1.28 -7.35 -15.15
N ALA A 669 -0.82 -7.75 -13.97
CA ALA A 669 0.58 -7.64 -13.57
C ALA A 669 1.27 -9.02 -13.54
N GLY A 670 2.40 -9.16 -14.23
CA GLY A 670 3.18 -10.40 -14.25
C GLY A 670 4.64 -10.21 -14.69
N SER A 671 5.44 -11.26 -14.57
CA SER A 671 6.87 -11.20 -14.93
C SER A 671 7.05 -10.77 -16.39
N ARG A 672 7.57 -9.54 -16.59
CA ARG A 672 7.79 -8.88 -17.88
C ARG A 672 6.54 -8.83 -18.79
N ARG A 673 5.33 -8.73 -18.20
CA ARG A 673 4.07 -8.56 -18.94
C ARG A 673 3.03 -7.79 -18.13
N GLY A 674 2.28 -6.91 -18.80
CA GLY A 674 1.17 -6.17 -18.21
C GLY A 674 0.89 -4.83 -18.88
N LEU A 675 -0.14 -4.12 -18.41
CA LEU A 675 -0.40 -2.73 -18.80
C LEU A 675 0.20 -1.77 -17.76
N THR A 676 1.37 -1.20 -18.08
CA THR A 676 2.02 -0.19 -17.23
C THR A 676 1.55 1.20 -17.61
N ILE A 677 0.70 1.80 -16.79
CA ILE A 677 0.33 3.21 -16.83
C ILE A 677 0.52 3.75 -15.41
N THR A 678 1.67 4.37 -15.15
CA THR A 678 2.00 4.96 -13.85
C THR A 678 1.45 6.40 -13.80
N PRO A 679 0.68 6.78 -12.75
CA PRO A 679 0.23 8.16 -12.56
C PRO A 679 1.38 9.17 -12.52
N GLU A 680 1.10 10.39 -12.97
CA GLU A 680 2.05 11.50 -13.02
C GLU A 680 1.92 12.42 -11.80
N VAL A 681 2.98 13.18 -11.50
CA VAL A 681 2.96 14.10 -10.35
C VAL A 681 1.94 15.22 -10.58
N ASN A 682 1.11 15.47 -9.57
CA ASN A 682 -0.12 16.27 -9.56
C ASN A 682 -1.39 15.57 -10.09
N ASP A 683 -1.34 14.34 -10.61
CA ASP A 683 -2.56 13.60 -10.98
C ASP A 683 -3.46 13.38 -9.76
N LEU A 684 -4.77 13.56 -9.96
CA LEU A 684 -5.80 13.13 -9.03
C LEU A 684 -6.02 11.62 -9.22
N VAL A 685 -5.91 10.84 -8.13
CA VAL A 685 -6.08 9.38 -8.13
C VAL A 685 -7.04 8.92 -7.05
N LEU A 686 -7.65 7.75 -7.23
CA LEU A 686 -8.40 7.08 -6.17
C LEU A 686 -7.45 6.22 -5.33
N ALA A 687 -7.16 6.67 -4.12
CA ALA A 687 -6.40 5.92 -3.13
C ALA A 687 -7.33 5.13 -2.19
N VAL A 688 -6.90 3.95 -1.78
CA VAL A 688 -7.53 3.11 -0.76
C VAL A 688 -6.59 2.99 0.42
N LEU A 689 -7.03 3.50 1.57
CA LEU A 689 -6.29 3.43 2.82
C LEU A 689 -6.76 2.21 3.61
N PRO A 690 -5.83 1.35 4.06
CA PRO A 690 -6.07 0.39 5.13
C PRO A 690 -6.47 1.09 6.43
N ALA A 691 -7.16 0.36 7.32
CA ALA A 691 -7.37 0.79 8.71
C ALA A 691 -6.14 0.55 9.61
N ASP A 692 -5.14 -0.20 9.13
CA ASP A 692 -3.90 -0.46 9.86
C ASP A 692 -2.84 0.60 9.49
N PRO A 693 -2.25 1.33 10.46
CA PRO A 693 -1.33 2.43 10.18
C PRO A 693 0.01 1.99 9.57
N LEU A 694 0.40 0.72 9.67
CA LEU A 694 1.63 0.18 9.06
C LEU A 694 1.45 -0.25 7.61
N ALA A 695 0.21 -0.35 7.13
CA ALA A 695 -0.09 -0.87 5.82
C ALA A 695 -0.02 0.24 4.75
N PRO A 696 0.74 0.05 3.65
CA PRO A 696 0.80 1.04 2.57
C PRO A 696 -0.57 1.18 1.88
N PRO A 697 -0.94 2.38 1.45
CA PRO A 697 -2.16 2.58 0.67
C PRO A 697 -2.03 1.96 -0.74
N TRP A 698 -3.17 1.71 -1.37
CA TRP A 698 -3.25 1.25 -2.76
C TRP A 698 -3.83 2.34 -3.66
N VAL A 699 -3.31 2.49 -4.88
CA VAL A 699 -3.86 3.40 -5.89
C VAL A 699 -4.58 2.61 -6.97
N ILE A 700 -5.90 2.81 -7.11
CA ILE A 700 -6.73 2.10 -8.10
C ILE A 700 -6.51 2.66 -9.51
N GLY A 701 -6.33 3.98 -9.64
CA GLY A 701 -6.16 4.67 -10.91
C GLY A 701 -6.47 6.15 -10.85
N GLY A 702 -6.31 6.86 -11.98
CA GLY A 702 -6.58 8.28 -12.11
C GLY A 702 -8.07 8.65 -12.15
N LEU A 703 -8.37 9.88 -11.73
CA LEU A 703 -9.71 10.47 -11.70
C LEU A 703 -9.71 11.79 -12.48
N TYR A 704 -10.35 11.81 -13.65
CA TYR A 704 -10.58 13.06 -14.40
C TYR A 704 -11.43 14.05 -13.58
N ASN A 705 -11.14 15.34 -13.72
CA ASN A 705 -11.75 16.41 -12.94
C ASN A 705 -11.92 17.70 -13.76
N GLY A 706 -12.30 18.80 -13.10
CA GLY A 706 -12.57 20.10 -13.76
C GLY A 706 -11.35 20.83 -14.34
N LYS A 707 -10.13 20.38 -14.02
CA LYS A 707 -8.87 20.82 -14.66
C LYS A 707 -8.38 19.75 -15.63
N ASP A 708 -8.27 18.53 -15.12
CA ASP A 708 -7.69 17.39 -15.84
C ASP A 708 -8.85 16.64 -16.51
N ALA A 709 -9.29 17.19 -17.64
CA ALA A 709 -10.41 16.68 -18.42
C ALA A 709 -10.05 15.38 -19.19
N PRO A 710 -11.03 14.51 -19.50
CA PRO A 710 -10.80 13.36 -20.38
C PRO A 710 -10.35 13.81 -21.78
N PRO A 711 -9.53 13.01 -22.49
CA PRO A 711 -8.95 13.40 -23.78
C PRO A 711 -9.95 13.55 -24.92
N TRP A 712 -11.19 13.10 -24.73
CA TRP A 712 -12.33 13.27 -25.63
C TRP A 712 -13.55 13.67 -24.80
N ALA A 713 -14.39 14.55 -25.35
CA ALA A 713 -15.64 14.95 -24.69
C ALA A 713 -16.65 13.78 -24.67
N ALA A 714 -17.58 13.78 -23.71
CA ALA A 714 -18.60 12.72 -23.61
C ALA A 714 -19.46 12.57 -24.88
N THR A 715 -19.65 13.67 -25.62
CA THR A 715 -20.33 13.72 -26.93
C THR A 715 -19.52 13.14 -28.09
N GLU A 716 -18.22 12.89 -27.90
CA GLU A 716 -17.35 12.23 -28.88
C GLU A 716 -17.15 10.73 -28.57
N THR A 717 -17.29 10.34 -27.31
CA THR A 717 -17.16 8.94 -26.87
C THR A 717 -18.48 8.20 -26.80
N VAL A 718 -19.60 8.88 -26.56
CA VAL A 718 -20.94 8.29 -26.46
C VAL A 718 -21.93 9.00 -27.39
N SER A 719 -22.70 8.22 -28.15
CA SER A 719 -23.80 8.73 -28.99
C SER A 719 -24.96 7.74 -29.01
N GLY A 720 -26.19 8.23 -28.85
CA GLY A 720 -27.40 7.39 -28.79
C GLY A 720 -27.39 6.35 -27.65
N GLY A 721 -26.63 6.58 -26.58
CA GLY A 721 -26.42 5.63 -25.48
C GLY A 721 -25.41 4.52 -25.78
N LYS A 722 -24.86 4.44 -27.00
CA LYS A 722 -23.76 3.53 -27.37
C LYS A 722 -22.41 4.23 -27.19
N VAL A 723 -21.36 3.49 -26.81
CA VAL A 723 -19.99 3.96 -27.00
C VAL A 723 -19.70 3.98 -28.51
N VAL A 724 -19.08 5.07 -28.99
CA VAL A 724 -18.69 5.26 -30.40
C VAL A 724 -17.21 5.61 -30.57
N ARG A 725 -16.49 5.91 -29.48
CA ARG A 725 -15.03 6.01 -29.44
C ARG A 725 -14.50 5.53 -28.09
N THR A 726 -13.50 4.65 -28.12
CA THR A 726 -12.75 4.21 -26.93
C THR A 726 -11.27 4.06 -27.28
N GLY A 727 -10.37 4.10 -26.29
CA GLY A 727 -8.93 3.99 -26.53
C GLY A 727 -8.07 4.55 -25.40
N LEU A 728 -6.76 4.55 -25.66
CA LEU A 728 -5.75 5.16 -24.80
C LEU A 728 -5.09 6.37 -25.49
N VAL A 729 -4.69 7.34 -24.68
CA VAL A 729 -3.93 8.52 -25.09
C VAL A 729 -2.75 8.68 -24.13
N SER A 730 -1.54 8.83 -24.67
CA SER A 730 -0.34 9.09 -23.86
C SER A 730 -0.18 10.58 -23.53
N ARG A 731 0.65 10.88 -22.52
CA ARG A 731 1.18 12.23 -22.23
C ARG A 731 1.72 12.98 -23.45
N SER A 732 2.32 12.26 -24.41
CA SER A 732 2.83 12.84 -25.65
C SER A 732 1.74 13.16 -26.69
N GLY A 733 0.48 12.79 -26.46
CA GLY A 733 -0.63 12.92 -27.39
C GLY A 733 -0.69 11.80 -28.45
N THR A 734 0.01 10.67 -28.23
CA THR A 734 -0.09 9.48 -29.08
C THR A 734 -1.36 8.72 -28.71
N THR A 735 -2.18 8.35 -29.69
CA THR A 735 -3.46 7.67 -29.47
C THR A 735 -3.47 6.26 -30.08
N VAL A 736 -4.03 5.29 -29.36
CA VAL A 736 -4.50 4.02 -29.92
C VAL A 736 -5.97 3.90 -29.59
N ARG A 737 -6.83 3.99 -30.62
CA ARG A 737 -8.27 4.20 -30.44
C ARG A 737 -9.11 3.40 -31.45
N LEU A 738 -10.24 2.92 -30.96
CA LEU A 738 -11.33 2.33 -31.74
C LEU A 738 -12.40 3.41 -31.93
N GLU A 739 -12.89 3.58 -33.16
CA GLU A 739 -14.18 4.20 -33.43
C GLU A 739 -15.18 3.13 -33.86
N GLU A 740 -16.34 3.16 -33.22
CA GLU A 740 -17.44 2.20 -33.34
C GLU A 740 -18.73 2.90 -33.79
N GLN A 741 -18.60 4.07 -34.43
CA GLN A 741 -19.71 4.71 -35.12
C GLN A 741 -20.10 3.90 -36.36
N GLU A 742 -21.38 3.49 -36.38
CA GLU A 742 -22.01 2.66 -37.40
C GLU A 742 -21.73 3.17 -38.83
N GLY A 743 -21.16 2.30 -39.67
CA GLY A 743 -20.76 2.58 -41.05
C GLY A 743 -19.46 3.38 -41.21
N LYS A 744 -18.71 3.62 -40.12
CA LYS A 744 -17.42 4.35 -40.09
C LYS A 744 -16.41 3.71 -39.13
N GLU A 745 -16.56 2.42 -38.84
CA GLU A 745 -15.75 1.74 -37.82
C GLU A 745 -14.28 1.68 -38.23
N ARG A 746 -13.38 2.08 -37.32
CA ARG A 746 -11.95 2.13 -37.61
C ARG A 746 -11.06 2.00 -36.37
N VAL A 747 -9.94 1.30 -36.55
CA VAL A 747 -8.82 1.28 -35.60
C VAL A 747 -7.82 2.34 -36.04
N VAL A 748 -7.44 3.25 -35.14
CA VAL A 748 -6.48 4.33 -35.41
C VAL A 748 -5.33 4.26 -34.41
N VAL A 749 -4.12 4.13 -34.93
CA VAL A 749 -2.86 4.33 -34.19
C VAL A 749 -2.22 5.60 -34.75
N ALA A 750 -2.12 6.66 -33.96
CA ALA A 750 -1.69 7.98 -34.46
C ALA A 750 -0.79 8.72 -33.47
N LEU A 751 0.18 9.48 -33.99
CA LEU A 751 0.92 10.47 -33.22
C LEU A 751 0.10 11.76 -33.03
N LYS A 752 0.59 12.64 -32.15
CA LYS A 752 -0.10 13.89 -31.79
C LYS A 752 -0.39 14.75 -33.02
N GLY A 753 -1.68 15.02 -33.26
CA GLY A 753 -2.15 15.79 -34.41
C GLY A 753 -2.51 14.97 -35.65
N GLU A 754 -2.49 13.64 -35.57
CA GLU A 754 -2.98 12.68 -36.57
C GLU A 754 -2.37 12.77 -37.99
N LYS A 755 -1.23 13.48 -38.13
CA LYS A 755 -0.42 13.57 -39.36
C LYS A 755 0.28 12.25 -39.69
N ASP A 756 0.80 11.60 -38.65
CA ASP A 756 1.46 10.30 -38.73
C ASP A 756 0.54 9.26 -38.10
N ALA A 757 -0.07 8.40 -38.94
CA ALA A 757 -1.14 7.51 -38.53
C ALA A 757 -1.19 6.21 -39.35
N ILE A 758 -1.55 5.12 -38.67
CA ILE A 758 -1.97 3.85 -39.25
C ILE A 758 -3.47 3.68 -38.95
N ILE A 759 -4.27 3.52 -40.01
CA ILE A 759 -5.73 3.46 -39.93
C ILE A 759 -6.22 2.17 -40.61
N LEU A 760 -6.99 1.36 -39.89
CA LEU A 760 -7.70 0.21 -40.44
C LEU A 760 -9.19 0.55 -40.42
N SER A 761 -9.85 0.58 -41.58
CA SER A 761 -11.26 0.99 -41.71
C SER A 761 -12.15 -0.11 -42.30
N THR A 762 -13.41 -0.15 -41.88
CA THR A 762 -14.47 -0.95 -42.51
C THR A 762 -15.02 -0.29 -43.78
N SER A 763 -15.09 1.04 -43.79
CA SER A 763 -15.79 1.85 -44.80
C SER A 763 -15.01 3.16 -45.08
N PRO A 764 -14.38 3.32 -46.26
CA PRO A 764 -14.08 2.25 -47.22
C PRO A 764 -13.15 1.20 -46.60
N ARG A 765 -13.34 -0.07 -46.98
CA ARG A 765 -12.58 -1.19 -46.40
C ARG A 765 -11.11 -1.13 -46.83
N GLY A 766 -10.19 -1.01 -45.88
CA GLY A 766 -8.76 -1.01 -46.18
C GLY A 766 -7.85 -0.64 -45.01
N ILE A 767 -6.55 -0.58 -45.31
CA ILE A 767 -5.50 -0.09 -44.41
C ILE A 767 -4.87 1.15 -45.06
N GLN A 768 -4.68 2.20 -44.29
CA GLN A 768 -3.99 3.42 -44.71
C GLN A 768 -2.81 3.67 -43.77
N VAL A 769 -1.65 4.01 -44.34
CA VAL A 769 -0.48 4.49 -43.62
C VAL A 769 -0.20 5.90 -44.16
N VAL A 770 -0.22 6.88 -43.27
CA VAL A 770 -0.04 8.30 -43.58
C VAL A 770 1.08 8.84 -42.71
N THR A 771 1.96 9.66 -43.29
CA THR A 771 3.00 10.39 -42.57
C THR A 771 3.37 11.66 -43.34
N ASP A 772 3.74 12.72 -42.62
CA ASP A 772 4.37 13.90 -43.20
C ASP A 772 5.90 13.72 -43.37
N GLY A 773 6.47 12.66 -42.79
CA GLY A 773 7.90 12.35 -42.77
C GLY A 773 8.30 11.22 -43.72
N THR A 774 9.46 10.61 -43.43
CA THR A 774 9.99 9.49 -44.22
C THR A 774 9.28 8.19 -43.88
N LEU A 775 8.64 7.56 -44.88
CA LEU A 775 8.17 6.18 -44.79
C LEU A 775 9.26 5.22 -45.29
N GLU A 776 9.86 4.45 -44.39
CA GLU A 776 10.78 3.35 -44.72
C GLU A 776 10.08 2.00 -44.49
N ILE A 777 10.20 1.07 -45.45
CA ILE A 777 9.68 -0.30 -45.35
C ILE A 777 10.81 -1.26 -45.72
N THR A 778 11.46 -1.83 -44.71
CA THR A 778 12.67 -2.65 -44.85
C THR A 778 12.42 -4.08 -44.39
N ALA A 779 12.67 -5.05 -45.29
CA ALA A 779 12.56 -6.48 -45.03
C ALA A 779 13.93 -7.17 -45.16
N LYS A 780 14.18 -8.20 -44.32
CA LYS A 780 15.42 -9.02 -44.37
C LYS A 780 15.23 -10.34 -45.13
N GLN A 781 14.03 -10.57 -45.64
CA GLN A 781 13.57 -11.71 -46.43
C GLN A 781 12.60 -11.16 -47.49
N ASP A 782 12.00 -12.05 -48.29
CA ASP A 782 11.11 -11.68 -49.38
C ASP A 782 9.97 -10.74 -48.94
N ALA A 783 9.82 -9.62 -49.65
CA ALA A 783 8.70 -8.69 -49.50
C ALA A 783 7.86 -8.74 -50.78
N THR A 784 6.64 -9.27 -50.68
CA THR A 784 5.72 -9.43 -51.82
C THR A 784 4.57 -8.42 -51.76
N LEU A 785 4.22 -7.84 -52.91
CA LEU A 785 3.10 -6.93 -53.07
C LEU A 785 2.20 -7.42 -54.21
N THR A 786 1.11 -8.10 -53.84
CA THR A 786 0.16 -8.66 -54.80
C THR A 786 -1.16 -7.90 -54.75
N SER A 787 -1.77 -7.64 -55.91
CA SER A 787 -3.14 -7.12 -56.02
C SER A 787 -3.83 -7.74 -57.22
N GLU A 788 -5.07 -8.20 -57.03
CA GLU A 788 -5.94 -8.69 -58.10
C GLU A 788 -6.53 -7.56 -58.97
N ALA A 789 -6.32 -6.30 -58.57
CA ALA A 789 -6.85 -5.12 -59.23
C ALA A 789 -5.74 -4.17 -59.70
N LYS A 790 -5.48 -3.08 -58.96
CA LYS A 790 -4.61 -1.99 -59.42
C LYS A 790 -3.63 -1.55 -58.34
N VAL A 791 -2.34 -1.76 -58.60
CA VAL A 791 -1.25 -1.09 -57.86
C VAL A 791 -0.98 0.27 -58.51
N VAL A 792 -0.76 1.31 -57.70
CA VAL A 792 -0.37 2.65 -58.17
C VAL A 792 0.78 3.16 -57.32
N VAL A 793 1.95 3.34 -57.94
CA VAL A 793 3.11 4.02 -57.33
C VAL A 793 3.19 5.42 -57.95
N LYS A 794 3.27 6.46 -57.12
CA LYS A 794 3.35 7.86 -57.57
C LYS A 794 4.27 8.66 -56.65
N ALA A 795 5.44 9.04 -57.16
CA ALA A 795 6.30 10.06 -56.57
C ALA A 795 6.15 11.39 -57.32
N THR A 796 6.56 12.49 -56.69
CA THR A 796 6.73 13.82 -57.32
C THR A 796 8.17 14.08 -57.78
N SER A 797 9.12 13.31 -57.25
CA SER A 797 10.51 13.23 -57.69
C SER A 797 10.79 11.79 -58.15
N ASP A 798 11.95 11.23 -57.83
CA ASP A 798 12.41 9.97 -58.40
C ASP A 798 11.73 8.74 -57.79
N VAL A 799 11.66 7.66 -58.57
CA VAL A 799 11.35 6.30 -58.10
C VAL A 799 12.54 5.41 -58.45
N SER A 800 13.37 5.06 -57.47
CA SER A 800 14.54 4.22 -57.68
C SER A 800 14.27 2.77 -57.28
N VAL A 801 14.27 1.85 -58.25
CA VAL A 801 14.25 0.40 -58.01
C VAL A 801 15.66 -0.15 -58.21
N LYS A 802 16.16 -0.93 -57.25
CA LYS A 802 17.47 -1.60 -57.30
C LYS A 802 17.33 -3.02 -56.77
N GLY A 803 17.97 -3.97 -57.44
CA GLY A 803 18.04 -5.37 -57.07
C GLY A 803 19.06 -6.09 -57.96
N MET A 804 19.48 -7.29 -57.59
CA MET A 804 20.40 -8.09 -58.40
C MET A 804 19.77 -8.49 -59.75
N ASN A 805 18.49 -8.87 -59.71
CA ASN A 805 17.64 -9.09 -60.87
C ASN A 805 16.38 -8.21 -60.72
N ILE A 806 15.90 -7.62 -61.80
CA ILE A 806 14.62 -6.90 -61.86
C ILE A 806 13.84 -7.47 -63.04
N ALA A 807 12.79 -8.26 -62.77
CA ALA A 807 11.88 -8.79 -63.77
C ALA A 807 10.59 -7.96 -63.81
N LEU A 808 10.16 -7.57 -65.00
CA LEU A 808 8.91 -6.82 -65.23
C LEU A 808 8.11 -7.51 -66.34
N GLU A 809 7.09 -8.26 -65.94
CA GLU A 809 6.20 -8.98 -66.86
C GLU A 809 4.83 -8.29 -66.93
N ALA A 810 4.28 -8.17 -68.14
CA ALA A 810 2.95 -7.59 -68.36
C ALA A 810 2.23 -8.39 -69.46
N THR A 811 1.10 -9.00 -69.14
CA THR A 811 0.35 -9.92 -70.02
C THR A 811 -0.38 -9.25 -71.19
N GLN A 812 -0.44 -7.92 -71.22
CA GLN A 812 -1.07 -7.15 -72.30
C GLN A 812 -0.15 -6.05 -72.83
N ASN A 813 0.17 -5.06 -72.00
CA ASN A 813 0.93 -3.87 -72.41
C ASN A 813 1.87 -3.41 -71.30
N LEU A 814 3.17 -3.32 -71.60
CA LEU A 814 4.13 -2.55 -70.82
C LEU A 814 4.33 -1.19 -71.52
N THR A 815 4.19 -0.08 -70.80
CA THR A 815 4.31 1.27 -71.37
C THR A 815 5.19 2.14 -70.48
N LEU A 816 6.34 2.55 -71.01
CA LEU A 816 7.27 3.47 -70.36
C LEU A 816 7.16 4.85 -71.02
N LYS A 817 6.98 5.91 -70.23
CA LYS A 817 6.88 7.30 -70.70
C LYS A 817 7.69 8.23 -69.80
N GLY A 818 8.51 9.09 -70.41
CA GLY A 818 9.31 10.10 -69.74
C GLY A 818 9.98 11.03 -70.76
N ALA A 819 10.41 12.21 -70.34
CA ALA A 819 11.06 13.19 -71.23
C ALA A 819 12.41 12.69 -71.78
N LYS A 820 13.07 11.77 -71.06
CA LYS A 820 14.17 10.94 -71.52
C LYS A 820 13.98 9.54 -70.96
N VAL A 821 14.09 8.52 -71.81
CA VAL A 821 14.19 7.12 -71.41
C VAL A 821 15.56 6.63 -71.89
N ALA A 822 16.36 6.07 -71.00
CA ALA A 822 17.69 5.56 -71.31
C ALA A 822 17.81 4.12 -70.81
N ILE A 823 18.27 3.22 -71.67
CA ILE A 823 18.44 1.80 -71.38
C ILE A 823 19.90 1.47 -71.69
N THR A 824 20.65 1.02 -70.68
CA THR A 824 22.09 0.77 -70.77
C THR A 824 22.44 -0.55 -70.11
N GLY A 825 22.76 -1.57 -70.90
CA GLY A 825 23.29 -2.85 -70.42
C GLY A 825 24.82 -2.83 -70.45
N GLN A 826 25.46 -3.46 -69.46
CA GLN A 826 26.93 -3.59 -69.42
C GLN A 826 27.47 -4.75 -70.28
N ALA A 827 26.64 -5.76 -70.56
CA ALA A 827 26.98 -6.91 -71.40
C ALA A 827 26.19 -6.91 -72.72
N ALA A 828 24.87 -6.83 -72.65
CA ALA A 828 23.96 -6.74 -73.80
C ALA A 828 22.68 -5.96 -73.43
N VAL A 829 21.92 -5.55 -74.45
CA VAL A 829 20.52 -5.12 -74.35
C VAL A 829 19.77 -5.85 -75.47
N GLU A 830 18.89 -6.78 -75.09
CA GLU A 830 18.15 -7.62 -76.04
C GLU A 830 16.67 -7.25 -76.05
N ALA A 831 16.07 -7.20 -77.24
CA ALA A 831 14.65 -6.92 -77.44
C ALA A 831 14.07 -7.94 -78.43
N SER A 832 13.44 -9.00 -77.91
CA SER A 832 12.85 -10.08 -78.71
C SER A 832 11.32 -9.98 -78.70
N ALA A 833 10.72 -9.76 -79.86
CA ALA A 833 9.28 -9.73 -80.07
C ALA A 833 8.95 -10.00 -81.55
N PRO A 834 7.74 -10.49 -81.90
CA PRO A 834 7.32 -10.69 -83.30
C PRO A 834 7.36 -9.43 -84.17
N SER A 835 7.33 -8.25 -83.56
CA SER A 835 7.68 -6.98 -84.20
C SER A 835 8.27 -6.01 -83.18
N VAL A 836 9.32 -5.28 -83.56
CA VAL A 836 9.93 -4.22 -82.74
C VAL A 836 9.93 -2.95 -83.58
N LYS A 837 9.12 -1.95 -83.18
CA LYS A 837 9.01 -0.67 -83.89
C LYS A 837 9.66 0.45 -83.08
N VAL A 838 10.83 0.90 -83.53
CA VAL A 838 11.47 2.14 -83.05
C VAL A 838 11.09 3.26 -84.01
N ALA A 839 10.55 4.37 -83.49
CA ALA A 839 10.12 5.51 -84.29
C ALA A 839 10.54 6.82 -83.61
N GLY A 840 11.61 7.43 -84.10
CA GLY A 840 12.03 8.77 -83.68
C GLY A 840 11.28 9.84 -84.47
N THR A 841 10.64 10.79 -83.78
CA THR A 841 9.91 11.89 -84.42
C THR A 841 10.77 13.11 -84.75
N GLY A 842 12.01 13.14 -84.26
CA GLY A 842 13.05 14.10 -84.66
C GLY A 842 14.21 13.40 -85.36
N THR A 843 14.89 12.50 -84.63
CA THR A 843 15.90 11.59 -85.17
C THR A 843 15.76 10.20 -84.54
N ALA A 844 16.28 9.18 -85.23
CA ALA A 844 16.54 7.86 -84.68
C ALA A 844 17.93 7.42 -85.16
N GLU A 845 18.80 7.05 -84.24
CA GLU A 845 20.21 6.72 -84.53
C GLU A 845 20.53 5.33 -83.94
N LEU A 846 21.25 4.51 -84.71
CA LEU A 846 21.75 3.20 -84.29
C LEU A 846 23.27 3.15 -84.48
N SER A 847 23.99 3.57 -83.43
CA SER A 847 25.45 3.63 -83.41
C SER A 847 26.06 2.44 -82.65
N SER A 848 27.14 1.87 -83.18
CA SER A 848 27.97 0.87 -82.50
C SER A 848 29.45 1.21 -82.69
N SER A 849 30.29 0.85 -81.72
CA SER A 849 31.76 0.91 -81.85
C SER A 849 32.35 -0.33 -82.55
N GLY A 850 31.51 -1.32 -82.86
CA GLY A 850 31.86 -2.51 -83.64
C GLY A 850 30.88 -2.73 -84.80
N VAL A 851 30.84 -3.93 -85.37
CA VAL A 851 30.02 -4.23 -86.55
C VAL A 851 28.52 -4.26 -86.22
N THR A 852 27.78 -3.22 -86.62
CA THR A 852 26.30 -3.23 -86.60
C THR A 852 25.78 -4.20 -87.66
N THR A 853 25.21 -5.34 -87.23
CA THR A 853 24.69 -6.36 -88.14
C THR A 853 23.16 -6.34 -88.15
N VAL A 854 22.56 -5.74 -89.19
CA VAL A 854 21.11 -5.77 -89.43
C VAL A 854 20.77 -6.98 -90.31
N ARG A 855 19.85 -7.85 -89.87
CA ARG A 855 19.38 -9.01 -90.64
C ARG A 855 17.86 -8.99 -90.75
N GLY A 856 17.35 -9.23 -91.95
CA GLY A 856 15.93 -9.34 -92.28
C GLY A 856 15.75 -9.75 -93.73
N THR A 857 14.55 -10.23 -94.09
CA THR A 857 14.22 -10.63 -95.47
C THR A 857 14.16 -9.45 -96.45
N LEU A 858 13.88 -8.25 -95.94
CA LEU A 858 13.96 -6.99 -96.68
C LEU A 858 14.35 -5.87 -95.73
N VAL A 859 15.43 -5.16 -96.04
CA VAL A 859 15.83 -3.92 -95.34
C VAL A 859 15.62 -2.76 -96.30
N LYS A 860 14.67 -1.87 -96.00
CA LYS A 860 14.47 -0.63 -96.76
C LYS A 860 15.29 0.49 -96.12
N ILE A 861 16.32 0.94 -96.84
CA ILE A 861 17.03 2.20 -96.59
C ILE A 861 16.55 3.16 -97.69
N ASN A 862 16.28 4.41 -97.33
CA ASN A 862 15.58 5.38 -98.17
C ASN A 862 15.98 6.81 -97.81
#